data_AF-A0AAE3ABM1-F1
#
_entry.id   AF-A0AAE3ABM1-F1
#
_cell.length_a   1.000
_cell.length_b   1.000
_cell.length_c   1.000
_cell.angle_alpha   90.00
_cell.angle_beta   90.00
_cell.angle_gamma   90.00
#
_symmetry.space_group_name_H-M   'P 1'
#
loop_
_entity.id
_entity.type
_entity.pdbx_description
1 polymer ?
#
loop_
_entity_poly.entity_id
_entity_poly.type
_entity_poly.pdbx_seq_one_letter_code
_entity_poly.pdbx_strand_id
1 'polypeptide(L)'
;MQHKRSRLSTKILAFVLILALVFPASAFASVADVAKDTRAPGKSLANTYPAYTDIDWQISLAEDTTATVTLPTNLTENELAAAMDAGLSLSLDRDTQRGYLNPEKFPNPYQGGPLDSWKTQRDTQMFQVDDYGFAFDDDGKVSLVLYLNISCYFANRSGSVNYSAPHSNGGAYLGLCGYYTLRVTADGKDIVSCHAKVVPYDSFRTVYELYDDLEALAATDTDLYVSKESMGQTTTDGYDMPYLIVADSKESVDKWLAYTDLVESDPDLALTKLANGDFDDLRVPMFASNVHSNENAAVNGILEFAHLLLENETINVNTLEGFTDAGKELLAQEMAKQNVAVPEQIKDFASYIGFIRGENGYKANGSLYSGQLDLAAYYNVQENRVNVKELLGDVFMVIVPEQNIEGYEHMTRTTGQGYDPNRDEANQTLFEDANAMALVNKFNPMVFTEIHGRVEAMLIEPCTPPHEPNYEYDLIAKQFIQLGEAVGMGAIANNPEHNSFEMPYRDYLRVDNDSPSGVAWTEPWDDMTTAYGSQFPVLIGTAGITWELPVYSDVASELVVPYGLMTQAMYIQANKITMLENQAKLFSRGVNNTNSNELVAPWYVDQYDRPGTQTELMRPVYDGEGQNGNFYPECYIILMDSANQKNLYDAAAEMKYLTRNDVKVNVASKEFTYDGVTYLAGTMVVSMYQAKRSLANSQLFDGTFINVWQGLYSESFAQRSNARGYDRVIVAEPAAYKTIMAACPETINYTQALTYLAAFATQFEGVENADVIIDNVSNDSTAAINALLRAGKTVAMITEGSEKGNFICSYEDFMTVAKDYVLTATGVYGTGIKAAVILNPQVYLPGKPADNTSGYVETTLRSGSYNYRFDWLALTAMGFTMTDDLTKANVIVGSRALSDDALAAVKAGTPYMGYSNDAITGRSAFMQELGVEISSCDKGTDFLGRVVYSNNTLVNATYINEGDDVMYEYGTNWFTKIPKGATVLVQNAGKDPLQGCICLTDDELTAQFNQYNNGVVGFEYQNGDLDIALFANVLNHKIHQTDEYTFISNFIFSRSLTETAYEGVAQPENPDPVNPGKPEEPGKPDAPKTGDSSNIIVWVLAASFSCVMIPAAVTLKRKAR
;
A
#
# COMPACT_ATOMS: atom_id res chain seq x y z
N MET A 1 -42.33 -54.32 -0.41
CA MET A 1 -41.17 -54.01 0.44
C MET A 1 -40.37 -52.90 -0.23
N GLN A 2 -40.72 -51.64 0.04
CA GLN A 2 -39.95 -50.46 -0.38
C GLN A 2 -39.09 -50.04 0.80
N HIS A 3 -37.78 -50.29 0.71
CA HIS A 3 -36.83 -49.87 1.74
C HIS A 3 -36.32 -48.46 1.44
N LYS A 4 -36.54 -47.59 2.43
CA LYS A 4 -35.95 -46.26 2.65
C LYS A 4 -34.46 -46.23 2.27
N ARG A 5 -34.07 -45.33 1.36
CA ARG A 5 -32.68 -44.85 1.22
C ARG A 5 -32.60 -43.41 1.70
N SER A 6 -31.76 -43.26 2.73
CA SER A 6 -31.14 -42.07 3.34
C SER A 6 -31.52 -40.68 2.81
N ARG A 7 -32.29 -39.93 3.62
CA ARG A 7 -32.38 -38.45 3.60
C ARG A 7 -31.24 -37.79 4.40
N LEU A 8 -30.25 -38.56 4.87
CA LEU A 8 -29.21 -38.08 5.77
C LEU A 8 -28.03 -37.46 4.99
N SER A 9 -27.70 -37.98 3.79
CA SER A 9 -26.57 -37.48 2.99
C SER A 9 -26.81 -36.11 2.37
N THR A 10 -28.04 -35.80 1.94
CA THR A 10 -28.37 -34.48 1.37
C THR A 10 -28.43 -33.37 2.43
N LYS A 11 -28.82 -33.72 3.67
CA LYS A 11 -28.78 -32.77 4.78
C LYS A 11 -27.36 -32.52 5.28
N ILE A 12 -26.49 -33.53 5.29
CA ILE A 12 -25.08 -33.35 5.65
C ILE A 12 -24.36 -32.57 4.54
N LEU A 13 -24.62 -32.83 3.26
CA LEU A 13 -23.99 -32.07 2.17
C LEU A 13 -24.47 -30.61 2.14
N ALA A 14 -25.76 -30.35 2.41
CA ALA A 14 -26.28 -29.00 2.55
C ALA A 14 -25.77 -28.30 3.83
N PHE A 15 -25.57 -29.02 4.93
CA PHE A 15 -24.99 -28.47 6.16
C PHE A 15 -23.49 -28.17 6.00
N VAL A 16 -22.75 -29.00 5.25
CA VAL A 16 -21.35 -28.77 4.88
C VAL A 16 -21.21 -27.65 3.85
N LEU A 17 -22.13 -27.51 2.89
CA LEU A 17 -22.15 -26.36 1.97
C LEU A 17 -22.58 -25.06 2.66
N ILE A 18 -23.51 -25.12 3.63
CA ILE A 18 -23.88 -23.95 4.44
C ILE A 18 -22.74 -23.58 5.40
N LEU A 19 -21.99 -24.55 5.96
CA LEU A 19 -20.76 -24.25 6.70
C LEU A 19 -19.67 -23.68 5.78
N ALA A 20 -19.51 -24.20 4.56
CA ALA A 20 -18.54 -23.67 3.60
C ALA A 20 -18.93 -22.31 2.98
N LEU A 21 -20.20 -21.91 3.07
CA LEU A 21 -20.72 -20.60 2.63
C LEU A 21 -20.90 -19.60 3.79
N VAL A 22 -20.60 -20.01 5.04
CA VAL A 22 -20.67 -19.16 6.25
C VAL A 22 -19.29 -18.99 6.90
N PHE A 23 -18.26 -19.64 6.39
CA PHE A 23 -16.88 -19.25 6.66
C PHE A 23 -16.35 -18.44 5.48
N PRO A 24 -16.36 -17.10 5.54
CA PRO A 24 -15.35 -16.38 4.77
C PRO A 24 -14.00 -16.92 5.23
N ALA A 25 -13.20 -17.41 4.29
CA ALA A 25 -11.77 -17.62 4.52
C ALA A 25 -11.14 -16.22 4.60
N SER A 26 -11.43 -15.51 5.69
CA SER A 26 -10.88 -14.20 6.02
C SER A 26 -10.04 -14.38 7.27
N ALA A 27 -8.72 -14.19 7.09
CA ALA A 27 -7.66 -13.94 8.06
C ALA A 27 -7.94 -14.32 9.52
N PHE A 28 -7.39 -15.46 9.96
CA PHE A 28 -7.10 -15.68 11.37
C PHE A 28 -5.59 -15.61 11.54
N ALA A 29 -5.13 -14.55 12.22
CA ALA A 29 -3.73 -14.40 12.65
C ALA A 29 -3.29 -15.68 13.37
N SER A 30 -2.17 -16.25 12.92
CA SER A 30 -1.69 -17.55 13.40
C SER A 30 -0.18 -17.69 13.14
N VAL A 31 0.45 -18.72 13.73
CA VAL A 31 1.80 -19.17 13.35
C VAL A 31 1.91 -19.35 11.82
N ALA A 32 0.81 -19.74 11.16
CA ALA A 32 0.77 -19.87 9.72
C ALA A 32 0.92 -18.52 8.99
N ASP A 33 0.48 -17.39 9.56
CA ASP A 33 0.53 -16.08 8.90
C ASP A 33 1.93 -15.47 8.93
N VAL A 34 2.64 -15.53 10.05
CA VAL A 34 4.06 -15.10 10.12
C VAL A 34 4.98 -16.00 9.27
N ALA A 35 4.60 -17.26 9.04
CA ALA A 35 5.32 -18.18 8.17
C ALA A 35 4.85 -18.21 6.70
N LYS A 36 3.74 -17.53 6.34
CA LYS A 36 3.16 -17.58 4.99
C LYS A 36 4.04 -16.86 3.98
N ASP A 37 4.51 -17.57 2.94
CA ASP A 37 5.10 -16.93 1.77
C ASP A 37 4.01 -16.47 0.80
N THR A 38 3.94 -15.16 0.57
CA THR A 38 2.95 -14.52 -0.33
C THR A 38 3.49 -14.29 -1.74
N ARG A 39 4.78 -14.57 -1.98
CA ARG A 39 5.47 -14.35 -3.26
C ARG A 39 5.26 -15.47 -4.28
N ALA A 40 4.54 -16.52 -3.90
CA ALA A 40 4.11 -17.53 -4.86
C ALA A 40 3.07 -16.93 -5.82
N PRO A 41 3.11 -17.25 -7.12
CA PRO A 41 2.15 -16.73 -8.09
C PRO A 41 0.71 -17.01 -7.68
N GLY A 42 -0.13 -15.99 -7.81
CA GLY A 42 -1.56 -16.08 -7.53
C GLY A 42 -2.37 -16.65 -8.70
N LYS A 43 -3.67 -16.36 -8.70
CA LYS A 43 -4.59 -16.69 -9.79
C LYS A 43 -4.43 -15.69 -10.94
N SER A 44 -3.97 -16.15 -12.10
CA SER A 44 -3.98 -15.34 -13.33
C SER A 44 -5.40 -15.02 -13.80
N LEU A 45 -5.59 -13.81 -14.35
CA LEU A 45 -6.84 -13.34 -14.95
C LEU A 45 -6.86 -13.45 -16.48
N ALA A 46 -5.74 -13.83 -17.11
CA ALA A 46 -5.65 -14.02 -18.56
C ALA A 46 -6.76 -14.96 -19.08
N ASN A 47 -7.33 -14.64 -20.24
CA ASN A 47 -8.40 -15.36 -20.93
C ASN A 47 -9.72 -15.49 -20.14
N THR A 48 -9.91 -14.78 -19.01
CA THR A 48 -11.17 -14.80 -18.25
C THR A 48 -12.28 -14.09 -19.02
N TYR A 49 -12.00 -12.88 -19.51
CA TYR A 49 -12.82 -12.11 -20.44
C TYR A 49 -11.90 -11.61 -21.55
N PRO A 50 -11.63 -12.44 -22.57
CA PRO A 50 -10.53 -12.19 -23.48
C PRO A 50 -10.74 -10.94 -24.33
N ALA A 51 -9.65 -10.30 -24.71
CA ALA A 51 -9.66 -9.28 -25.76
C ALA A 51 -10.15 -9.91 -27.08
N TYR A 52 -11.18 -9.31 -27.70
CA TYR A 52 -11.67 -9.76 -29.00
C TYR A 52 -10.96 -9.00 -30.12
N THR A 53 -10.45 -9.71 -31.13
CA THR A 53 -9.72 -9.12 -32.26
C THR A 53 -10.60 -8.79 -33.46
N ASP A 54 -11.86 -9.23 -33.46
CA ASP A 54 -12.84 -8.99 -34.52
C ASP A 54 -13.72 -7.76 -34.20
N ILE A 55 -13.08 -6.63 -33.92
CA ILE A 55 -13.73 -5.33 -33.66
C ILE A 55 -13.52 -4.42 -34.87
N ASP A 56 -14.61 -4.07 -35.55
CA ASP A 56 -14.58 -3.26 -36.77
C ASP A 56 -14.59 -1.75 -36.48
N TRP A 57 -15.13 -1.34 -35.32
CA TRP A 57 -15.22 0.06 -34.93
C TRP A 57 -15.05 0.26 -33.41
N GLN A 58 -13.97 0.92 -33.00
CA GLN A 58 -13.77 1.35 -31.61
C GLN A 58 -14.20 2.81 -31.43
N ILE A 59 -14.77 3.13 -30.28
CA ILE A 59 -15.31 4.44 -29.92
C ILE A 59 -14.72 4.87 -28.58
N SER A 60 -13.91 5.92 -28.60
CA SER A 60 -13.40 6.59 -27.40
C SER A 60 -14.44 7.55 -26.80
N LEU A 61 -14.53 7.58 -25.47
CA LEU A 61 -15.37 8.53 -24.72
C LEU A 61 -14.66 9.86 -24.44
N ALA A 62 -13.33 9.92 -24.61
CA ALA A 62 -12.49 11.04 -24.19
C ALA A 62 -12.14 12.04 -25.30
N GLU A 63 -12.68 11.91 -26.51
CA GLU A 63 -12.35 12.78 -27.65
C GLU A 63 -13.57 13.33 -28.38
N ASP A 64 -13.40 14.46 -29.07
CA ASP A 64 -14.27 14.86 -30.17
C ASP A 64 -13.62 14.38 -31.48
N THR A 65 -14.33 13.54 -32.25
CA THR A 65 -13.76 12.93 -33.46
C THR A 65 -14.77 12.80 -34.61
N THR A 66 -14.25 12.73 -35.83
CA THR A 66 -15.00 12.35 -37.02
C THR A 66 -14.70 10.91 -37.39
N ALA A 67 -15.71 10.04 -37.42
CA ALA A 67 -15.57 8.63 -37.76
C ALA A 67 -16.11 8.32 -39.16
N THR A 68 -15.37 7.49 -39.91
CA THR A 68 -15.85 6.89 -41.17
C THR A 68 -15.94 5.38 -40.99
N VAL A 69 -17.15 4.82 -40.96
CA VAL A 69 -17.37 3.38 -40.73
C VAL A 69 -17.80 2.73 -42.04
N THR A 70 -17.02 1.77 -42.54
CA THR A 70 -17.31 1.05 -43.79
C THR A 70 -17.84 -0.35 -43.49
N LEU A 71 -19.06 -0.63 -43.95
CA LEU A 71 -19.83 -1.81 -43.58
C LEU A 71 -20.18 -2.64 -44.83
N PRO A 72 -19.48 -3.75 -45.10
CA PRO A 72 -19.77 -4.62 -46.24
C PRO A 72 -21.19 -5.22 -46.16
N THR A 73 -21.99 -5.04 -47.20
CA THR A 73 -23.36 -5.56 -47.26
C THR A 73 -23.53 -6.65 -48.31
N ASN A 74 -24.61 -7.41 -48.21
CA ASN A 74 -25.04 -8.37 -49.24
C ASN A 74 -26.04 -7.74 -50.23
N LEU A 75 -26.42 -6.49 -50.03
CA LEU A 75 -27.29 -5.75 -50.95
C LEU A 75 -26.53 -5.33 -52.20
N THR A 76 -27.24 -5.25 -53.32
CA THR A 76 -26.76 -4.56 -54.51
C THR A 76 -26.75 -3.05 -54.30
N GLU A 77 -26.00 -2.30 -55.12
CA GLU A 77 -25.94 -0.83 -55.09
C GLU A 77 -27.35 -0.20 -55.11
N ASN A 78 -28.23 -0.67 -55.99
CA ASN A 78 -29.60 -0.15 -56.11
C ASN A 78 -30.46 -0.46 -54.87
N GLU A 79 -30.27 -1.62 -54.25
CA GLU A 79 -31.01 -2.01 -53.03
C GLU A 79 -30.55 -1.21 -51.83
N LEU A 80 -29.24 -0.97 -51.70
CA LEU A 80 -28.70 -0.14 -50.64
C LEU A 80 -29.06 1.35 -50.83
N ALA A 81 -29.06 1.86 -52.07
CA ALA A 81 -29.56 3.20 -52.40
C ALA A 81 -31.03 3.39 -52.03
N ALA A 82 -31.88 2.41 -52.34
CA ALA A 82 -33.28 2.47 -51.95
C ALA A 82 -33.46 2.45 -50.42
N ALA A 83 -32.63 1.70 -49.69
CA ALA A 83 -32.65 1.68 -48.22
C ALA A 83 -32.20 3.03 -47.62
N MET A 84 -31.17 3.64 -48.20
CA MET A 84 -30.66 4.97 -47.82
C MET A 84 -31.68 6.08 -48.08
N ASP A 85 -32.37 6.05 -49.21
CA ASP A 85 -33.44 7.01 -49.55
C ASP A 85 -34.66 6.88 -48.61
N ALA A 86 -34.93 5.67 -48.11
CA ALA A 86 -35.99 5.42 -47.13
C ALA A 86 -35.64 5.92 -45.71
N GLY A 87 -34.36 6.19 -45.46
CA GLY A 87 -33.83 6.60 -44.17
C GLY A 87 -33.31 5.42 -43.35
N LEU A 88 -32.08 5.54 -42.87
CA LEU A 88 -31.43 4.53 -42.04
C LEU A 88 -31.66 4.80 -40.55
N SER A 89 -31.82 3.74 -39.76
CA SER A 89 -31.81 3.78 -38.31
C SER A 89 -30.64 2.98 -37.77
N LEU A 90 -29.83 3.61 -36.92
CA LEU A 90 -28.59 3.06 -36.39
C LEU A 90 -28.70 2.90 -34.88
N SER A 91 -28.26 1.75 -34.35
CA SER A 91 -28.18 1.48 -32.92
C SER A 91 -26.88 0.80 -32.54
N LEU A 92 -26.42 1.04 -31.31
CA LEU A 92 -25.40 0.24 -30.65
C LEU A 92 -26.08 -0.72 -29.68
N ASP A 93 -26.24 -1.97 -30.10
CA ASP A 93 -26.89 -2.99 -29.28
C ASP A 93 -25.83 -3.71 -28.43
N ARG A 94 -25.98 -3.73 -27.10
CA ARG A 94 -24.99 -4.35 -26.20
C ARG A 94 -24.83 -5.84 -26.51
N ASP A 95 -23.60 -6.30 -26.73
CA ASP A 95 -23.30 -7.72 -26.89
C ASP A 95 -23.14 -8.37 -25.51
N THR A 96 -24.16 -9.12 -25.08
CA THR A 96 -24.16 -9.81 -23.79
C THR A 96 -23.44 -11.16 -23.81
N GLN A 97 -22.96 -11.61 -24.99
CA GLN A 97 -22.21 -12.85 -25.13
C GLN A 97 -20.69 -12.64 -24.97
N ARG A 98 -20.22 -11.41 -25.20
CA ARG A 98 -18.82 -11.02 -24.99
C ARG A 98 -18.65 -10.40 -23.61
N GLY A 99 -17.90 -11.08 -22.74
CA GLY A 99 -17.56 -10.54 -21.43
C GLY A 99 -16.64 -9.33 -21.55
N TYR A 100 -16.79 -8.36 -20.63
CA TYR A 100 -15.95 -7.16 -20.58
C TYR A 100 -15.52 -6.86 -19.13
N LEU A 101 -16.45 -6.97 -18.18
CA LEU A 101 -16.21 -6.84 -16.74
C LEU A 101 -16.88 -8.00 -16.01
N ASN A 102 -16.46 -8.25 -14.77
CA ASN A 102 -17.13 -9.20 -13.89
C ASN A 102 -18.56 -8.73 -13.55
N PRO A 103 -19.61 -9.47 -13.94
CA PRO A 103 -21.00 -9.04 -13.77
C PRO A 103 -21.48 -9.05 -12.31
N GLU A 104 -20.81 -9.77 -11.39
CA GLU A 104 -21.13 -9.71 -9.96
C GLU A 104 -20.59 -8.42 -9.33
N LYS A 105 -19.38 -8.01 -9.74
CA LYS A 105 -18.73 -6.77 -9.28
C LYS A 105 -19.30 -5.52 -9.97
N PHE A 106 -19.73 -5.65 -11.24
CA PHE A 106 -20.32 -4.58 -12.07
C PHE A 106 -21.71 -4.98 -12.60
N PRO A 107 -22.74 -5.07 -11.74
CA PRO A 107 -24.05 -5.59 -12.12
C PRO A 107 -24.93 -4.63 -12.92
N ASN A 108 -24.49 -3.37 -13.11
CA ASN A 108 -25.33 -2.29 -13.64
C ASN A 108 -24.86 -1.73 -15.01
N PRO A 109 -24.55 -2.51 -16.06
CA PRO A 109 -24.40 -1.96 -17.41
C PRO A 109 -25.80 -1.56 -17.95
N TYR A 110 -25.98 -0.33 -18.42
CA TYR A 110 -27.33 0.18 -18.74
C TYR A 110 -27.50 0.90 -20.08
N GLN A 111 -26.44 1.06 -20.89
CA GLN A 111 -26.57 1.82 -22.15
C GLN A 111 -26.41 0.95 -23.41
N GLY A 112 -27.28 1.21 -24.38
CA GLY A 112 -27.42 0.57 -25.68
C GLY A 112 -28.69 1.08 -26.39
N GLY A 113 -28.86 0.79 -27.67
CA GLY A 113 -29.99 1.26 -28.47
C GLY A 113 -29.65 2.38 -29.46
N PRO A 114 -30.65 3.11 -29.97
CA PRO A 114 -30.49 4.08 -31.07
C PRO A 114 -29.41 5.13 -30.81
N LEU A 115 -28.58 5.43 -31.81
CA LEU A 115 -27.46 6.38 -31.68
C LEU A 115 -27.89 7.78 -31.21
N ASP A 116 -29.07 8.25 -31.63
CA ASP A 116 -29.61 9.57 -31.24
C ASP A 116 -30.03 9.68 -29.76
N SER A 117 -30.20 8.54 -29.09
CA SER A 117 -30.50 8.46 -27.66
C SER A 117 -29.27 8.58 -26.77
N TRP A 118 -28.06 8.42 -27.33
CA TRP A 118 -26.82 8.56 -26.57
C TRP A 118 -26.53 10.02 -26.28
N LYS A 119 -26.31 10.33 -25.00
CA LYS A 119 -26.01 11.67 -24.50
C LYS A 119 -24.64 11.72 -23.83
N THR A 120 -23.97 12.86 -23.98
CA THR A 120 -22.78 13.21 -23.18
C THR A 120 -23.18 13.58 -21.75
N GLN A 121 -22.21 13.72 -20.84
CA GLN A 121 -22.45 14.24 -19.48
C GLN A 121 -23.03 15.66 -19.46
N ARG A 122 -22.97 16.39 -20.58
CA ARG A 122 -23.54 17.73 -20.75
C ARG A 122 -24.96 17.70 -21.33
N ASP A 123 -25.57 16.53 -21.42
CA ASP A 123 -26.89 16.30 -22.03
C ASP A 123 -26.97 16.72 -23.51
N THR A 124 -25.84 16.66 -24.22
CA THR A 124 -25.78 16.86 -25.68
C THR A 124 -25.81 15.52 -26.40
N GLN A 125 -26.34 15.48 -27.63
CA GLN A 125 -26.26 14.27 -28.46
C GLN A 125 -24.79 13.90 -28.69
N MET A 126 -24.46 12.62 -28.47
CA MET A 126 -23.08 12.13 -28.57
C MET A 126 -22.72 11.75 -30.03
N PHE A 127 -23.59 10.99 -30.70
CA PHE A 127 -23.39 10.57 -32.09
C PHE A 127 -24.27 11.39 -33.02
N GLN A 128 -23.64 12.08 -33.97
CA GLN A 128 -24.33 12.77 -35.06
C GLN A 128 -23.94 12.10 -36.38
N VAL A 129 -24.92 11.49 -37.05
CA VAL A 129 -24.73 10.96 -38.41
C VAL A 129 -24.88 12.12 -39.39
N ASP A 130 -23.79 12.50 -40.05
CA ASP A 130 -23.79 13.62 -40.98
C ASP A 130 -24.26 13.21 -42.37
N ASP A 131 -23.79 12.06 -42.86
CA ASP A 131 -24.11 11.53 -44.18
C ASP A 131 -23.83 10.02 -44.26
N TYR A 132 -24.31 9.39 -45.33
CA TYR A 132 -23.99 8.01 -45.68
C TYR A 132 -23.79 7.84 -47.19
N GLY A 133 -22.84 6.97 -47.58
CA GLY A 133 -22.47 6.74 -48.98
C GLY A 133 -22.18 5.28 -49.30
N PHE A 134 -21.53 5.05 -50.45
CA PHE A 134 -21.15 3.71 -50.94
C PHE A 134 -19.64 3.62 -51.14
N ALA A 135 -19.09 2.44 -50.87
CA ALA A 135 -17.77 2.04 -51.32
C ALA A 135 -17.85 0.66 -51.99
N PHE A 136 -16.88 0.38 -52.86
CA PHE A 136 -16.71 -0.93 -53.50
C PHE A 136 -15.35 -1.47 -53.08
N ASP A 137 -15.29 -2.75 -52.69
CA ASP A 137 -14.01 -3.44 -52.60
C ASP A 137 -13.49 -3.84 -53.99
N ASP A 138 -12.27 -4.39 -54.02
CA ASP A 138 -11.61 -4.81 -55.27
C ASP A 138 -12.37 -5.90 -56.04
N ASP A 139 -13.26 -6.64 -55.37
CA ASP A 139 -14.11 -7.69 -55.94
C ASP A 139 -15.50 -7.15 -56.38
N GLY A 140 -15.74 -5.84 -56.23
CA GLY A 140 -16.99 -5.17 -56.58
C GLY A 140 -18.12 -5.37 -55.56
N LYS A 141 -17.81 -5.83 -54.35
CA LYS A 141 -18.79 -5.93 -53.25
C LYS A 141 -19.11 -4.53 -52.72
N VAL A 142 -20.39 -4.27 -52.51
CA VAL A 142 -20.89 -2.98 -52.03
C VAL A 142 -20.77 -2.90 -50.51
N SER A 143 -20.30 -1.75 -50.02
CA SER A 143 -20.28 -1.39 -48.60
C SER A 143 -21.06 -0.10 -48.36
N LEU A 144 -21.78 -0.04 -47.24
CA LEU A 144 -22.33 1.20 -46.70
C LEU A 144 -21.21 1.96 -46.00
N VAL A 145 -21.03 3.24 -46.31
CA VAL A 145 -20.08 4.12 -45.61
C VAL A 145 -20.87 5.10 -44.76
N LEU A 146 -20.59 5.16 -43.46
CA LEU A 146 -21.20 6.10 -42.53
C LEU A 146 -20.20 7.20 -42.20
N TYR A 147 -20.64 8.46 -42.25
CA TYR A 147 -19.86 9.61 -41.79
C TYR A 147 -20.50 10.17 -40.52
N LEU A 148 -19.77 10.11 -39.40
CA LEU A 148 -20.28 10.51 -38.09
C LEU A 148 -19.37 11.56 -37.43
N ASN A 149 -19.98 12.50 -36.71
CA ASN A 149 -19.30 13.22 -35.63
C ASN A 149 -19.62 12.55 -34.30
N ILE A 150 -18.59 12.38 -33.47
CA ILE A 150 -18.68 11.85 -32.12
C ILE A 150 -18.21 12.95 -31.19
N SER A 151 -19.05 13.33 -30.22
CA SER A 151 -18.69 14.30 -29.19
C SER A 151 -18.12 13.59 -27.95
N CYS A 152 -17.13 14.21 -27.32
CA CYS A 152 -16.56 13.80 -26.05
C CYS A 152 -17.68 13.64 -25.01
N TYR A 153 -17.71 12.47 -24.37
CA TYR A 153 -18.71 12.14 -23.38
C TYR A 153 -18.47 12.88 -22.06
N PHE A 154 -17.20 13.06 -21.68
CA PHE A 154 -16.82 13.54 -20.35
C PHE A 154 -16.91 15.07 -20.21
N ALA A 155 -17.26 15.50 -19.00
CA ALA A 155 -17.27 16.89 -18.59
C ALA A 155 -16.56 17.08 -17.24
N ASN A 156 -15.99 18.27 -17.03
CA ASN A 156 -15.44 18.66 -15.73
C ASN A 156 -16.57 19.10 -14.78
N ARG A 157 -16.22 19.38 -13.52
CA ARG A 157 -17.19 19.82 -12.49
C ARG A 157 -17.93 21.13 -12.84
N SER A 158 -17.38 21.97 -13.72
CA SER A 158 -18.03 23.19 -14.20
C SER A 158 -18.94 22.96 -15.42
N GLY A 159 -19.07 21.71 -15.89
CA GLY A 159 -19.89 21.34 -17.05
C GLY A 159 -19.23 21.64 -18.41
N SER A 160 -17.94 21.94 -18.44
CA SER A 160 -17.16 22.09 -19.68
C SER A 160 -16.65 20.73 -20.15
N VAL A 161 -16.37 20.58 -21.45
CA VAL A 161 -15.76 19.35 -21.99
C VAL A 161 -14.46 19.05 -21.25
N ASN A 162 -14.21 17.78 -20.97
CA ASN A 162 -12.98 17.30 -20.38
C ASN A 162 -12.47 16.12 -21.20
N TYR A 163 -11.43 16.33 -22.01
CA TYR A 163 -10.81 15.31 -22.86
C TYR A 163 -9.93 14.34 -22.03
N SER A 164 -10.52 13.79 -20.97
CA SER A 164 -9.87 12.92 -20.00
C SER A 164 -10.94 12.09 -19.34
N ALA A 165 -10.67 10.79 -19.20
CA ALA A 165 -11.43 9.94 -18.30
C ALA A 165 -11.43 10.56 -16.87
N PRO A 166 -12.54 10.47 -16.12
CA PRO A 166 -12.61 11.03 -14.78
C PRO A 166 -11.66 10.34 -13.82
N HIS A 167 -10.93 11.12 -13.04
CA HIS A 167 -10.22 10.60 -11.87
C HIS A 167 -11.25 10.31 -10.75
N SER A 168 -11.83 9.12 -10.79
CA SER A 168 -12.94 8.72 -9.92
C SER A 168 -12.87 7.24 -9.56
N ASN A 169 -13.28 6.89 -8.34
CA ASN A 169 -13.38 5.52 -7.90
C ASN A 169 -14.63 4.83 -8.46
N GLY A 170 -14.52 3.52 -8.72
CA GLY A 170 -15.62 2.65 -9.10
C GLY A 170 -15.97 2.65 -10.59
N GLY A 171 -15.32 3.51 -11.38
CA GLY A 171 -15.44 3.51 -12.84
C GLY A 171 -16.89 3.58 -13.35
N ALA A 172 -17.74 4.47 -12.82
CA ALA A 172 -19.15 4.54 -13.20
C ALA A 172 -19.40 4.65 -14.73
N TYR A 173 -18.46 5.29 -15.45
CA TYR A 173 -18.47 5.38 -16.92
C TYR A 173 -18.32 4.03 -17.61
N LEU A 174 -17.74 3.02 -16.96
CA LEU A 174 -17.61 1.67 -17.51
C LEU A 174 -18.97 0.97 -17.69
N GLY A 175 -20.04 1.47 -17.07
CA GLY A 175 -21.41 1.04 -17.37
C GLY A 175 -21.82 1.29 -18.84
N LEU A 176 -21.09 2.17 -19.54
CA LEU A 176 -21.22 2.47 -20.97
C LEU A 176 -20.21 1.70 -21.83
N CYS A 177 -19.07 1.30 -21.25
CA CYS A 177 -17.98 0.67 -21.97
C CYS A 177 -18.20 -0.83 -22.14
N GLY A 178 -17.70 -1.39 -23.22
CA GLY A 178 -17.76 -2.82 -23.54
C GLY A 178 -18.08 -3.09 -24.99
N TYR A 179 -18.50 -4.32 -25.28
CA TYR A 179 -18.76 -4.79 -26.64
C TYR A 179 -20.20 -4.53 -27.08
N TYR A 180 -20.35 -4.10 -28.32
CA TYR A 180 -21.60 -3.73 -28.97
C TYR A 180 -21.66 -4.32 -30.39
N THR A 181 -22.86 -4.43 -30.93
CA THR A 181 -23.11 -4.58 -32.36
C THR A 181 -23.67 -3.27 -32.88
N LEU A 182 -22.95 -2.58 -33.78
CA LEU A 182 -23.55 -1.50 -34.56
C LEU A 182 -24.51 -2.15 -35.56
N ARG A 183 -25.79 -1.84 -35.44
CA ARG A 183 -26.85 -2.37 -36.29
C ARG A 183 -27.45 -1.26 -37.13
N VAL A 184 -27.47 -1.46 -38.45
CA VAL A 184 -28.11 -0.54 -39.40
C VAL A 184 -29.36 -1.19 -39.96
N THR A 185 -30.49 -0.49 -39.87
CA THR A 185 -31.79 -0.94 -40.36
C THR A 185 -32.44 0.09 -41.28
N ALA A 186 -33.27 -0.36 -42.21
CA ALA A 186 -34.16 0.49 -43.00
C ALA A 186 -35.57 -0.14 -42.98
N ASP A 187 -36.60 0.67 -42.72
CA ASP A 187 -37.99 0.20 -42.53
C ASP A 187 -38.11 -0.99 -41.53
N GLY A 188 -37.28 -1.00 -40.49
CA GLY A 188 -37.23 -2.06 -39.48
C GLY A 188 -36.61 -3.39 -39.94
N LYS A 189 -35.93 -3.43 -41.10
CA LYS A 189 -35.19 -4.60 -41.59
C LYS A 189 -33.68 -4.38 -41.49
N ASP A 190 -32.95 -5.43 -41.16
CA ASP A 190 -31.48 -5.40 -41.06
C ASP A 190 -30.84 -5.24 -42.43
N ILE A 191 -29.94 -4.27 -42.53
CA ILE A 191 -29.18 -3.95 -43.73
C ILE A 191 -27.76 -4.48 -43.61
N VAL A 192 -27.08 -4.13 -42.52
CA VAL A 192 -25.71 -4.52 -42.21
C VAL A 192 -25.43 -4.30 -40.72
N SER A 193 -24.45 -5.01 -40.19
CA SER A 193 -23.95 -4.81 -38.84
C SER A 193 -22.43 -5.05 -38.78
N CYS A 194 -21.78 -4.48 -37.78
CA CYS A 194 -20.39 -4.77 -37.44
C CYS A 194 -20.21 -4.83 -35.91
N HIS A 195 -19.11 -5.43 -35.46
CA HIS A 195 -18.78 -5.41 -34.04
C HIS A 195 -18.14 -4.08 -33.68
N ALA A 196 -18.58 -3.50 -32.58
CA ALA A 196 -18.06 -2.25 -32.05
C ALA A 196 -17.63 -2.40 -30.59
N LYS A 197 -16.72 -1.54 -30.14
CA LYS A 197 -16.27 -1.48 -28.75
C LYS A 197 -16.29 -0.03 -28.27
N VAL A 198 -16.92 0.23 -27.12
CA VAL A 198 -16.89 1.55 -26.46
C VAL A 198 -15.89 1.49 -25.33
N VAL A 199 -14.93 2.42 -25.30
CA VAL A 199 -13.83 2.47 -24.33
C VAL A 199 -13.66 3.88 -23.76
N PRO A 200 -13.08 4.04 -22.56
CA PRO A 200 -12.79 5.37 -22.00
C PRO A 200 -11.92 6.22 -22.93
N TYR A 201 -10.85 5.61 -23.45
CA TYR A 201 -9.94 6.09 -24.50
C TYR A 201 -9.33 4.85 -25.18
N ASP A 202 -8.72 5.00 -26.34
CA ASP A 202 -8.44 3.87 -27.26
C ASP A 202 -7.43 2.85 -26.72
N SER A 203 -6.40 3.33 -26.04
CA SER A 203 -5.36 2.53 -25.36
C SER A 203 -5.81 1.97 -24.01
N PHE A 204 -7.04 2.23 -23.55
CA PHE A 204 -7.55 1.69 -22.30
C PHE A 204 -7.61 0.16 -22.34
N ARG A 205 -7.15 -0.49 -21.26
CA ARG A 205 -7.28 -1.94 -21.04
C ARG A 205 -8.06 -2.20 -19.77
N THR A 206 -9.03 -3.11 -19.80
CA THR A 206 -9.52 -3.69 -18.54
C THR A 206 -8.43 -4.54 -17.88
N VAL A 207 -8.57 -4.91 -16.60
CA VAL A 207 -7.63 -5.84 -15.94
C VAL A 207 -7.47 -7.17 -16.72
N TYR A 208 -8.52 -7.66 -17.36
CA TYR A 208 -8.45 -8.91 -18.13
C TYR A 208 -7.65 -8.74 -19.42
N GLU A 209 -7.89 -7.63 -20.12
CA GLU A 209 -7.15 -7.28 -21.33
C GLU A 209 -5.68 -6.97 -21.01
N LEU A 210 -5.38 -6.36 -19.88
CA LEU A 210 -4.01 -6.16 -19.40
C LEU A 210 -3.25 -7.50 -19.29
N TYR A 211 -3.87 -8.52 -18.70
CA TYR A 211 -3.22 -9.83 -18.58
C TYR A 211 -3.02 -10.50 -19.93
N ASP A 212 -4.00 -10.39 -20.84
CA ASP A 212 -3.87 -10.93 -22.20
C ASP A 212 -2.74 -10.22 -22.96
N ASP A 213 -2.63 -8.90 -22.82
CA ASP A 213 -1.56 -8.10 -23.45
C ASP A 213 -0.18 -8.49 -22.91
N LEU A 214 -0.06 -8.69 -21.59
CA LEU A 214 1.17 -9.16 -20.95
C LEU A 214 1.60 -10.54 -21.47
N GLU A 215 0.66 -11.46 -21.70
CA GLU A 215 0.95 -12.76 -22.33
C GLU A 215 1.40 -12.60 -23.80
N ALA A 216 0.78 -11.69 -24.54
CA ALA A 216 1.13 -11.41 -25.93
C ALA A 216 2.53 -10.77 -26.05
N LEU A 217 2.84 -9.77 -25.23
CA LEU A 217 4.17 -9.14 -25.16
C LEU A 217 5.24 -10.17 -24.83
N ALA A 218 5.01 -11.02 -23.82
CA ALA A 218 5.93 -12.08 -23.45
C ALA A 218 6.13 -13.15 -24.55
N ALA A 219 5.15 -13.30 -25.45
CA ALA A 219 5.20 -14.23 -26.58
C ALA A 219 5.69 -13.60 -27.89
N THR A 220 6.08 -12.32 -27.88
CA THR A 220 6.50 -11.58 -29.07
C THR A 220 7.72 -12.23 -29.72
N ASP A 221 7.70 -12.36 -31.05
CA ASP A 221 8.83 -12.86 -31.84
C ASP A 221 9.88 -11.74 -32.00
N THR A 222 10.78 -11.65 -31.04
CA THR A 222 11.85 -10.66 -30.96
C THR A 222 13.18 -11.33 -30.59
N ASP A 223 14.29 -10.69 -30.91
CA ASP A 223 15.62 -11.13 -30.45
C ASP A 223 16.05 -10.49 -29.12
N LEU A 224 15.17 -9.68 -28.52
CA LEU A 224 15.30 -9.21 -27.14
C LEU A 224 14.89 -10.31 -26.14
N TYR A 225 15.35 -10.18 -24.89
CA TYR A 225 14.87 -11.00 -23.80
C TYR A 225 13.62 -10.37 -23.17
N VAL A 226 12.48 -11.06 -23.31
CA VAL A 226 11.22 -10.69 -22.66
C VAL A 226 10.80 -11.82 -21.72
N SER A 227 10.53 -11.48 -20.47
CA SER A 227 10.08 -12.44 -19.45
C SER A 227 8.89 -11.89 -18.69
N LYS A 228 7.81 -12.66 -18.62
CA LYS A 228 6.71 -12.39 -17.68
C LYS A 228 6.92 -13.20 -16.41
N GLU A 229 7.00 -12.51 -15.30
CA GLU A 229 7.17 -13.09 -13.96
C GLU A 229 6.06 -12.58 -13.03
N SER A 230 6.08 -13.03 -11.77
CA SER A 230 5.09 -12.69 -10.76
C SER A 230 5.76 -12.20 -9.49
N MET A 231 5.21 -11.12 -8.92
CA MET A 231 5.59 -10.61 -7.59
C MET A 231 5.00 -11.48 -6.47
N GLY A 232 3.91 -12.19 -6.74
CA GLY A 232 3.14 -12.94 -5.75
C GLY A 232 1.65 -12.84 -6.00
N GLN A 233 0.87 -12.79 -4.92
CA GLN A 233 -0.58 -12.73 -4.96
C GLN A 233 -1.16 -11.56 -4.15
N THR A 234 -2.30 -11.03 -4.61
CA THR A 234 -3.06 -9.96 -3.95
C THR A 234 -3.69 -10.42 -2.62
N THR A 235 -4.06 -9.47 -1.76
CA THR A 235 -4.48 -9.75 -0.38
C THR A 235 -5.86 -10.41 -0.27
N THR A 236 -6.84 -9.99 -1.09
CA THR A 236 -8.26 -10.35 -0.91
C THR A 236 -8.69 -11.53 -1.78
N ASP A 237 -8.48 -11.41 -3.09
CA ASP A 237 -8.93 -12.35 -4.12
C ASP A 237 -7.80 -13.30 -4.58
N GLY A 238 -6.55 -13.04 -4.15
CA GLY A 238 -5.39 -13.88 -4.46
C GLY A 238 -5.03 -13.90 -5.94
N TYR A 239 -5.21 -12.78 -6.65
CA TYR A 239 -4.81 -12.63 -8.04
C TYR A 239 -3.30 -12.58 -8.17
N ASP A 240 -2.78 -13.12 -9.27
CA ASP A 240 -1.36 -13.04 -9.60
C ASP A 240 -0.95 -11.58 -9.80
N MET A 241 0.24 -11.17 -9.41
CA MET A 241 0.73 -9.80 -9.62
C MET A 241 1.86 -9.80 -10.68
N PRO A 242 1.52 -9.73 -11.98
CA PRO A 242 2.49 -9.95 -13.04
C PRO A 242 3.39 -8.72 -13.29
N TYR A 243 4.62 -8.98 -13.72
CA TYR A 243 5.54 -7.96 -14.23
C TYR A 243 6.30 -8.48 -15.45
N LEU A 244 6.81 -7.56 -16.28
CA LEU A 244 7.66 -7.86 -17.42
C LEU A 244 9.10 -7.44 -17.16
N ILE A 245 10.04 -8.24 -17.65
CA ILE A 245 11.43 -7.83 -17.85
C ILE A 245 11.65 -7.69 -19.36
N VAL A 246 12.20 -6.56 -19.79
CA VAL A 246 12.66 -6.31 -21.17
C VAL A 246 14.14 -5.96 -21.14
N ALA A 247 14.98 -6.82 -21.71
CA ALA A 247 16.43 -6.66 -21.75
C ALA A 247 17.03 -7.07 -23.11
N ASP A 248 18.29 -6.75 -23.35
CA ASP A 248 19.02 -7.26 -24.51
C ASP A 248 19.27 -8.79 -24.41
N SER A 249 19.43 -9.32 -23.19
CA SER A 249 19.60 -10.76 -22.94
C SER A 249 19.27 -11.16 -21.50
N LYS A 250 18.98 -12.44 -21.27
CA LYS A 250 18.87 -13.00 -19.91
C LYS A 250 20.19 -12.89 -19.15
N GLU A 251 21.33 -13.03 -19.83
CA GLU A 251 22.65 -12.94 -19.21
C GLU A 251 22.89 -11.57 -18.57
N SER A 252 22.39 -10.50 -19.19
CA SER A 252 22.48 -9.14 -18.64
C SER A 252 21.74 -9.01 -17.30
N VAL A 253 20.56 -9.61 -17.20
CA VAL A 253 19.77 -9.65 -15.95
C VAL A 253 20.50 -10.49 -14.88
N ASP A 254 21.05 -11.64 -15.26
CA ASP A 254 21.81 -12.50 -14.34
C ASP A 254 23.10 -11.81 -13.84
N LYS A 255 23.81 -11.07 -14.71
CA LYS A 255 24.98 -10.25 -14.33
C LYS A 255 24.61 -9.15 -13.35
N TRP A 256 23.46 -8.50 -13.55
CA TRP A 256 22.96 -7.50 -12.59
C TRP A 256 22.71 -8.10 -11.21
N LEU A 257 22.01 -9.23 -11.13
CA LEU A 257 21.77 -9.89 -9.83
C LEU A 257 23.09 -10.28 -9.14
N ALA A 258 24.10 -10.72 -9.91
CA ALA A 258 25.43 -11.00 -9.37
C ALA A 258 26.17 -9.72 -8.91
N TYR A 259 25.95 -8.58 -9.57
CA TYR A 259 26.45 -7.28 -9.10
C TYR A 259 25.75 -6.86 -7.80
N THR A 260 24.44 -7.03 -7.68
CA THR A 260 23.67 -6.75 -6.46
C THR A 260 24.24 -7.51 -5.26
N ASP A 261 24.46 -8.82 -5.41
CA ASP A 261 25.09 -9.64 -4.37
C ASP A 261 26.48 -9.12 -3.96
N LEU A 262 27.28 -8.70 -4.96
CA LEU A 262 28.63 -8.16 -4.72
C LEU A 262 28.58 -6.80 -4.01
N VAL A 263 27.79 -5.84 -4.50
CA VAL A 263 27.79 -4.48 -3.97
C VAL A 263 27.19 -4.43 -2.56
N GLU A 264 26.29 -5.35 -2.22
CA GLU A 264 25.80 -5.48 -0.85
C GLU A 264 26.82 -6.08 0.12
N SER A 265 27.64 -7.02 -0.35
CA SER A 265 28.57 -7.77 0.51
C SER A 265 29.97 -7.15 0.59
N ASP A 266 30.46 -6.56 -0.51
CA ASP A 266 31.75 -5.90 -0.62
C ASP A 266 31.67 -4.67 -1.57
N PRO A 267 31.01 -3.59 -1.11
CA PRO A 267 30.86 -2.36 -1.89
C PRO A 267 32.21 -1.69 -2.22
N ASP A 268 33.24 -1.88 -1.40
CA ASP A 268 34.58 -1.31 -1.66
C ASP A 268 35.28 -2.03 -2.82
N LEU A 269 35.09 -3.36 -2.94
CA LEU A 269 35.50 -4.10 -4.12
C LEU A 269 34.68 -3.69 -5.35
N ALA A 270 33.37 -3.48 -5.20
CA ALA A 270 32.54 -2.97 -6.30
C ALA A 270 33.04 -1.60 -6.80
N LEU A 271 33.36 -0.67 -5.91
CA LEU A 271 33.97 0.63 -6.23
C LEU A 271 35.32 0.47 -6.94
N THR A 272 36.16 -0.46 -6.47
CA THR A 272 37.45 -0.75 -7.11
C THR A 272 37.27 -1.29 -8.53
N LYS A 273 36.28 -2.16 -8.73
CA LYS A 273 35.94 -2.74 -10.03
C LYS A 273 35.33 -1.72 -10.99
N LEU A 274 34.46 -0.84 -10.50
CA LEU A 274 33.95 0.32 -11.24
C LEU A 274 35.09 1.20 -11.75
N ALA A 275 36.04 1.55 -10.88
CA ALA A 275 37.20 2.36 -11.25
C ALA A 275 38.12 1.70 -12.30
N ASN A 276 38.07 0.37 -12.44
CA ASN A 276 38.83 -0.39 -13.44
C ASN A 276 38.07 -0.62 -14.76
N GLY A 277 36.80 -0.22 -14.85
CA GLY A 277 35.94 -0.47 -16.01
C GLY A 277 35.37 -1.89 -16.08
N ASP A 278 35.41 -2.66 -14.98
CA ASP A 278 34.91 -4.05 -14.95
C ASP A 278 33.39 -4.15 -15.17
N PHE A 279 32.65 -3.05 -15.04
CA PHE A 279 31.20 -2.98 -15.18
C PHE A 279 30.76 -2.06 -16.34
N ASP A 280 31.65 -1.72 -17.27
CA ASP A 280 31.29 -0.94 -18.46
C ASP A 280 30.21 -1.66 -19.30
N ASP A 281 30.23 -3.00 -19.32
CA ASP A 281 29.23 -3.84 -19.98
C ASP A 281 28.02 -4.22 -19.09
N LEU A 282 27.91 -3.70 -17.87
CA LEU A 282 26.76 -3.99 -17.01
C LEU A 282 25.52 -3.24 -17.52
N ARG A 283 24.37 -3.92 -17.56
CA ARG A 283 23.06 -3.28 -17.80
C ARG A 283 22.38 -3.05 -16.46
N VAL A 284 21.86 -1.86 -16.24
CA VAL A 284 21.22 -1.51 -14.96
C VAL A 284 19.69 -1.49 -15.08
N PRO A 285 18.94 -1.88 -14.04
CA PRO A 285 17.48 -1.87 -14.05
C PRO A 285 16.90 -0.46 -13.94
N MET A 286 15.88 -0.20 -14.75
CA MET A 286 14.91 0.87 -14.58
C MET A 286 13.55 0.25 -14.28
N PHE A 287 12.93 0.68 -13.17
CA PHE A 287 11.64 0.17 -12.73
C PHE A 287 10.53 1.18 -13.03
N ALA A 288 9.43 0.75 -13.64
CA ALA A 288 8.27 1.60 -13.91
C ALA A 288 7.01 0.92 -13.35
N SER A 289 6.27 1.65 -12.50
CA SER A 289 5.09 1.12 -11.83
C SER A 289 3.95 2.13 -11.69
N ASN A 290 2.73 1.61 -11.49
CA ASN A 290 1.58 2.33 -10.97
C ASN A 290 0.99 1.54 -9.80
N VAL A 291 0.57 2.26 -8.76
CA VAL A 291 -0.01 1.70 -7.53
C VAL A 291 -1.47 2.16 -7.30
N HIS A 292 -1.92 3.17 -8.05
CA HIS A 292 -3.26 3.74 -7.96
C HIS A 292 -4.07 3.47 -9.22
N SER A 293 -4.92 2.47 -9.10
CA SER A 293 -5.55 1.86 -10.26
C SER A 293 -6.69 2.64 -10.89
N ASN A 294 -7.18 3.70 -10.24
CA ASN A 294 -8.12 4.65 -10.86
C ASN A 294 -7.40 5.73 -11.70
N GLU A 295 -6.09 5.58 -11.90
CA GLU A 295 -5.19 6.49 -12.64
C GLU A 295 -4.75 5.80 -13.96
N ASN A 296 -5.72 5.20 -14.65
CA ASN A 296 -5.54 4.21 -15.72
C ASN A 296 -4.54 4.56 -16.83
N ALA A 297 -4.40 5.84 -17.19
CA ALA A 297 -3.47 6.23 -18.25
C ALA A 297 -2.01 6.00 -17.86
N ALA A 298 -1.70 5.97 -16.56
CA ALA A 298 -0.41 5.52 -16.05
C ALA A 298 -0.20 4.04 -16.34
N VAL A 299 -1.14 3.18 -15.93
CA VAL A 299 -1.11 1.72 -16.18
C VAL A 299 -0.97 1.43 -17.67
N ASN A 300 -1.81 2.05 -18.49
CA ASN A 300 -1.80 1.83 -19.93
C ASN A 300 -0.54 2.41 -20.57
N GLY A 301 -0.05 3.57 -20.13
CA GLY A 301 1.19 4.14 -20.66
C GLY A 301 2.45 3.36 -20.34
N ILE A 302 2.51 2.74 -19.16
CA ILE A 302 3.59 1.80 -18.80
C ILE A 302 3.57 0.58 -19.73
N LEU A 303 2.38 0.11 -20.10
CA LEU A 303 2.23 -0.99 -21.05
C LEU A 303 2.59 -0.55 -22.49
N GLU A 304 2.14 0.61 -22.93
CA GLU A 304 2.49 1.20 -24.23
C GLU A 304 4.00 1.44 -24.36
N PHE A 305 4.70 1.73 -23.26
CA PHE A 305 6.16 1.78 -23.27
C PHE A 305 6.80 0.41 -23.60
N ALA A 306 6.23 -0.70 -23.12
CA ALA A 306 6.69 -2.04 -23.50
C ALA A 306 6.46 -2.31 -25.00
N HIS A 307 5.28 -1.94 -25.53
CA HIS A 307 5.00 -2.02 -26.98
C HIS A 307 5.97 -1.17 -27.78
N LEU A 308 6.20 0.08 -27.38
CA LEU A 308 7.13 1.00 -28.05
C LEU A 308 8.52 0.39 -28.20
N LEU A 309 9.05 -0.25 -27.15
CA LEU A 309 10.35 -0.94 -27.18
C LEU A 309 10.36 -2.20 -28.05
N LEU A 310 9.29 -3.01 -28.00
CA LEU A 310 9.27 -4.33 -28.64
C LEU A 310 8.88 -4.28 -30.12
N GLU A 311 8.12 -3.28 -30.53
CA GLU A 311 7.60 -3.15 -31.89
C GLU A 311 8.51 -2.29 -32.80
N ASN A 312 9.49 -1.59 -32.22
CA ASN A 312 10.36 -0.66 -32.95
C ASN A 312 11.83 -1.01 -32.79
N GLU A 313 12.56 -1.10 -33.90
CA GLU A 313 14.04 -1.15 -33.86
C GLU A 313 14.64 0.21 -33.47
N THR A 314 13.97 1.29 -33.85
CA THR A 314 14.44 2.66 -33.65
C THR A 314 13.28 3.62 -33.41
N ILE A 315 13.43 4.48 -32.41
CA ILE A 315 12.42 5.44 -31.97
C ILE A 315 12.98 6.86 -32.14
N ASN A 316 12.19 7.78 -32.69
CA ASN A 316 12.55 9.20 -32.73
C ASN A 316 12.10 9.87 -31.44
N VAL A 317 13.01 10.44 -30.67
CA VAL A 317 12.74 11.05 -29.37
C VAL A 317 13.19 12.50 -29.38
N ASN A 318 12.25 13.44 -29.25
CA ASN A 318 12.59 14.84 -29.04
C ASN A 318 13.03 15.07 -27.61
N THR A 319 14.04 15.95 -27.45
CA THR A 319 14.59 16.40 -26.17
C THR A 319 14.76 17.92 -26.19
N LEU A 320 14.91 18.53 -25.01
CA LEU A 320 15.11 19.96 -24.84
C LEU A 320 16.51 20.21 -24.27
N GLU A 321 17.42 20.79 -25.04
CA GLU A 321 18.84 20.95 -24.65
C GLU A 321 19.13 22.31 -23.98
N GLY A 322 18.12 23.18 -23.85
CA GLY A 322 18.25 24.50 -23.24
C GLY A 322 17.25 25.51 -23.78
N PHE A 323 17.34 26.75 -23.28
CA PHE A 323 16.46 27.84 -23.68
C PHE A 323 16.99 28.63 -24.89
N THR A 324 16.08 29.10 -25.73
CA THR A 324 16.33 30.23 -26.64
C THR A 324 16.46 31.53 -25.85
N ASP A 325 16.84 32.63 -26.49
CA ASP A 325 16.86 33.94 -25.82
C ASP A 325 15.45 34.39 -25.37
N ALA A 326 14.42 34.11 -26.18
CA ALA A 326 13.03 34.34 -25.80
C ALA A 326 12.60 33.45 -24.63
N GLY A 327 13.05 32.19 -24.60
CA GLY A 327 12.82 31.27 -23.48
C GLY A 327 13.42 31.79 -22.18
N LYS A 328 14.67 32.27 -22.18
CA LYS A 328 15.31 32.84 -20.99
C LYS A 328 14.56 34.06 -20.45
N GLU A 329 14.08 34.92 -21.36
CA GLU A 329 13.29 36.09 -20.97
C GLU A 329 11.96 35.68 -20.35
N LEU A 330 11.24 34.75 -20.98
CA LEU A 330 9.94 34.28 -20.48
C LEU A 330 10.07 33.50 -19.17
N LEU A 331 11.11 32.66 -19.02
CA LEU A 331 11.41 31.97 -17.76
C LEU A 331 11.54 32.97 -16.61
N ALA A 332 12.34 34.03 -16.79
CA ALA A 332 12.52 35.05 -15.75
C ALA A 332 11.21 35.78 -15.42
N GLN A 333 10.37 36.05 -16.43
CA GLN A 333 9.05 36.67 -16.22
C GLN A 333 8.10 35.74 -15.45
N GLU A 334 8.04 34.46 -15.80
CA GLU A 334 7.14 33.51 -15.16
C GLU A 334 7.59 33.14 -13.73
N MET A 335 8.88 32.95 -13.50
CA MET A 335 9.42 32.76 -12.14
C MET A 335 9.09 33.96 -11.25
N ALA A 336 9.24 35.19 -11.76
CA ALA A 336 8.84 36.40 -11.04
C ALA A 336 7.33 36.48 -10.81
N LYS A 337 6.51 36.11 -11.81
CA LYS A 337 5.04 36.08 -11.70
C LYS A 337 4.57 35.09 -10.63
N GLN A 338 5.25 33.96 -10.51
CA GLN A 338 4.94 32.90 -9.56
C GLN A 338 5.65 33.08 -8.20
N ASN A 339 6.45 34.14 -8.02
CA ASN A 339 7.30 34.37 -6.86
C ASN A 339 8.22 33.18 -6.52
N VAL A 340 8.71 32.45 -7.52
CA VAL A 340 9.61 31.30 -7.33
C VAL A 340 11.01 31.79 -6.97
N ALA A 341 11.60 31.20 -5.93
CA ALA A 341 13.01 31.37 -5.59
C ALA A 341 13.79 30.09 -5.94
N VAL A 342 15.10 30.24 -6.18
CA VAL A 342 15.99 29.11 -6.51
C VAL A 342 16.65 28.60 -5.24
N PRO A 343 16.45 27.33 -4.83
CA PRO A 343 17.14 26.78 -3.67
C PRO A 343 18.65 26.70 -3.90
N GLU A 344 19.43 27.06 -2.89
CA GLU A 344 20.89 27.16 -2.97
C GLU A 344 21.55 25.80 -3.26
N GLN A 345 20.96 24.71 -2.77
CA GLN A 345 21.48 23.34 -2.85
C GLN A 345 21.46 22.76 -4.27
N ILE A 346 20.57 23.24 -5.14
CA ILE A 346 20.36 22.68 -6.49
C ILE A 346 20.73 23.64 -7.63
N LYS A 347 21.00 24.91 -7.33
CA LYS A 347 21.18 25.98 -8.33
C LYS A 347 22.23 25.70 -9.41
N ASP A 348 23.22 24.86 -9.10
CA ASP A 348 24.34 24.57 -9.99
C ASP A 348 24.05 23.40 -10.95
N PHE A 349 22.93 22.69 -10.77
CA PHE A 349 22.59 21.52 -11.59
C PHE A 349 21.10 21.37 -11.96
N ALA A 350 20.20 22.21 -11.46
CA ALA A 350 18.83 22.33 -11.96
C ALA A 350 18.78 23.24 -13.20
N SER A 351 18.21 22.77 -14.31
CA SER A 351 18.13 23.54 -15.55
C SER A 351 16.87 24.41 -15.66
N TYR A 352 15.81 24.10 -14.90
CA TYR A 352 14.47 24.71 -14.99
C TYR A 352 13.74 24.47 -16.33
N ILE A 353 14.24 23.55 -17.16
CA ILE A 353 13.55 23.16 -18.39
C ILE A 353 12.18 22.56 -18.05
N GLY A 354 11.16 22.93 -18.84
CA GLY A 354 9.77 22.56 -18.61
C GLY A 354 8.99 23.51 -17.71
N PHE A 355 9.64 24.53 -17.13
CA PHE A 355 8.97 25.54 -16.29
C PHE A 355 8.06 26.49 -17.09
N ILE A 356 8.42 26.83 -18.33
CA ILE A 356 7.64 27.81 -19.12
C ILE A 356 6.27 27.23 -19.48
N ARG A 357 5.22 27.96 -19.13
CA ARG A 357 3.81 27.61 -19.40
C ARG A 357 3.19 28.43 -20.53
N GLY A 358 3.73 29.62 -20.81
CA GLY A 358 3.24 30.52 -21.83
C GLY A 358 1.83 31.05 -21.54
N GLU A 359 1.16 31.53 -22.59
CA GLU A 359 -0.17 32.12 -22.51
C GLU A 359 -1.29 31.13 -22.16
N ASN A 360 -1.08 29.83 -22.43
CA ASN A 360 -2.10 28.79 -22.27
C ASN A 360 -2.03 28.06 -20.93
N GLY A 361 -0.93 28.18 -20.18
CA GLY A 361 -0.73 27.41 -18.95
C GLY A 361 -1.21 28.08 -17.66
N TYR A 362 -2.10 29.07 -17.75
CA TYR A 362 -2.75 29.70 -16.59
C TYR A 362 -4.26 29.75 -16.77
N LYS A 363 -5.00 29.26 -15.76
CA LYS A 363 -6.45 29.45 -15.70
C LYS A 363 -6.81 30.90 -15.32
N ALA A 364 -8.06 31.28 -15.57
CA ALA A 364 -8.57 32.62 -15.22
C ALA A 364 -8.49 32.94 -13.70
N ASN A 365 -8.46 31.91 -12.84
CA ASN A 365 -8.27 32.03 -11.39
C ASN A 365 -6.79 32.04 -10.96
N GLY A 366 -5.85 31.95 -11.90
CA GLY A 366 -4.41 31.94 -11.65
C GLY A 366 -3.79 30.56 -11.40
N SER A 367 -4.57 29.47 -11.38
CA SER A 367 -3.99 28.13 -11.21
C SER A 367 -3.20 27.69 -12.44
N LEU A 368 -2.20 26.85 -12.21
CA LEU A 368 -1.26 26.36 -13.22
C LEU A 368 -1.88 25.20 -14.02
N TYR A 369 -1.53 25.12 -15.30
CA TYR A 369 -2.01 24.10 -16.23
C TYR A 369 -0.89 23.75 -17.21
N SER A 370 -0.70 22.47 -17.52
CA SER A 370 0.18 22.05 -18.61
C SER A 370 -0.57 22.18 -19.92
N GLY A 371 -0.28 23.24 -20.66
CA GLY A 371 -0.93 23.54 -21.94
C GLY A 371 0.05 23.49 -23.11
N GLN A 372 -0.51 23.66 -24.31
CA GLN A 372 0.25 23.68 -25.55
C GLN A 372 1.17 24.90 -25.61
N LEU A 373 2.43 24.65 -26.00
CA LEU A 373 3.47 25.66 -26.18
C LEU A 373 4.16 25.49 -27.54
N ASP A 374 4.53 26.60 -28.19
CA ASP A 374 5.50 26.56 -29.30
C ASP A 374 6.90 26.27 -28.72
N LEU A 375 7.21 24.98 -28.55
CA LEU A 375 8.46 24.54 -27.93
C LEU A 375 9.69 25.12 -28.63
N ALA A 376 9.70 25.21 -29.96
CA ALA A 376 10.86 25.70 -30.72
C ALA A 376 11.07 27.22 -30.56
N ALA A 377 10.04 27.98 -30.16
CA ALA A 377 10.19 29.39 -29.84
C ALA A 377 10.98 29.62 -28.55
N TYR A 378 10.84 28.73 -27.56
CA TYR A 378 11.38 28.92 -26.20
C TYR A 378 12.52 27.97 -25.83
N TYR A 379 12.61 26.81 -26.49
CA TYR A 379 13.60 25.78 -26.24
C TYR A 379 14.37 25.38 -27.50
N ASN A 380 15.62 24.94 -27.31
CA ASN A 380 16.40 24.27 -28.35
C ASN A 380 15.96 22.80 -28.41
N VAL A 381 15.03 22.50 -29.33
CA VAL A 381 14.52 21.15 -29.54
C VAL A 381 15.51 20.33 -30.37
N GLN A 382 15.91 19.18 -29.85
CA GLN A 382 16.76 18.21 -30.55
C GLN A 382 15.99 16.93 -30.82
N GLU A 383 15.96 16.51 -32.08
CA GLU A 383 15.44 15.21 -32.51
C GLU A 383 16.55 14.16 -32.40
N ASN A 384 16.36 13.17 -31.53
CA ASN A 384 17.26 12.03 -31.39
C ASN A 384 16.68 10.80 -32.05
N ARG A 385 17.54 9.97 -32.63
CA ARG A 385 17.17 8.67 -33.19
C ARG A 385 17.77 7.57 -32.32
N VAL A 386 16.95 6.97 -31.46
CA VAL A 386 17.37 6.01 -30.43
C VAL A 386 17.18 4.59 -30.95
N ASN A 387 18.27 3.82 -31.05
CA ASN A 387 18.18 2.39 -31.34
C ASN A 387 17.88 1.62 -30.05
N VAL A 388 16.83 0.79 -30.06
CA VAL A 388 16.38 0.08 -28.84
C VAL A 388 17.44 -0.88 -28.32
N LYS A 389 18.17 -1.59 -29.18
CA LYS A 389 19.22 -2.51 -28.75
C LYS A 389 20.44 -1.80 -28.18
N GLU A 390 20.79 -0.64 -28.72
CA GLU A 390 21.87 0.19 -28.18
C GLU A 390 21.49 0.74 -26.80
N LEU A 391 20.25 1.21 -26.63
CA LEU A 391 19.73 1.61 -25.32
C LEU A 391 19.77 0.45 -24.32
N LEU A 392 19.23 -0.71 -24.71
CA LEU A 392 19.22 -1.92 -23.88
C LEU A 392 20.64 -2.53 -23.66
N GLY A 393 21.66 -1.97 -24.30
CA GLY A 393 23.06 -2.26 -24.03
C GLY A 393 23.57 -1.68 -22.71
N ASP A 394 22.84 -0.74 -22.10
CA ASP A 394 23.21 -0.08 -20.84
C ASP A 394 22.13 -0.15 -19.76
N VAL A 395 20.87 -0.32 -20.15
CA VAL A 395 19.71 -0.39 -19.24
C VAL A 395 18.83 -1.59 -19.57
N PHE A 396 18.11 -2.13 -18.60
CA PHE A 396 16.99 -3.04 -18.85
C PHE A 396 15.78 -2.61 -18.03
N MET A 397 14.59 -3.00 -18.49
CA MET A 397 13.33 -2.53 -17.90
C MET A 397 12.73 -3.61 -17.00
N VAL A 398 12.26 -3.21 -15.82
CA VAL A 398 11.32 -3.97 -15.00
C VAL A 398 10.01 -3.20 -14.98
N ILE A 399 9.01 -3.76 -15.66
CA ILE A 399 7.74 -3.11 -15.96
C ILE A 399 6.66 -3.78 -15.13
N VAL A 400 6.09 -3.02 -14.19
CA VAL A 400 4.95 -3.42 -13.36
C VAL A 400 3.77 -2.53 -13.74
N PRO A 401 2.96 -2.88 -14.76
CA PRO A 401 1.90 -1.98 -15.21
C PRO A 401 0.95 -1.58 -14.08
N GLU A 402 0.69 -2.48 -13.14
CA GLU A 402 -0.19 -2.24 -12.00
C GLU A 402 0.23 -3.11 -10.80
N GLN A 403 0.55 -2.48 -9.66
CA GLN A 403 0.79 -3.14 -8.38
C GLN A 403 -0.53 -3.55 -7.71
N ASN A 404 -1.55 -2.69 -7.75
CA ASN A 404 -2.84 -2.87 -7.11
C ASN A 404 -3.87 -3.51 -8.07
N ILE A 405 -3.64 -4.77 -8.43
CA ILE A 405 -4.49 -5.51 -9.39
C ILE A 405 -5.96 -5.57 -8.96
N GLU A 406 -6.25 -5.71 -7.66
CA GLU A 406 -7.63 -5.70 -7.15
C GLU A 406 -8.28 -4.33 -7.35
N GLY A 407 -7.56 -3.25 -7.03
CA GLY A 407 -8.00 -1.89 -7.30
C GLY A 407 -8.26 -1.66 -8.78
N TYR A 408 -7.46 -2.24 -9.69
CA TYR A 408 -7.64 -2.09 -11.14
C TYR A 408 -8.88 -2.81 -11.65
N GLU A 409 -9.18 -4.00 -11.12
CA GLU A 409 -10.47 -4.64 -11.41
C GLU A 409 -11.65 -3.79 -10.89
N HIS A 410 -11.52 -3.18 -9.72
CA HIS A 410 -12.59 -2.41 -9.06
C HIS A 410 -12.68 -0.97 -9.56
N MET A 411 -11.68 -0.50 -10.32
CA MET A 411 -11.44 0.90 -10.67
C MET A 411 -11.33 1.82 -9.45
N THR A 412 -10.62 1.39 -8.41
CA THR A 412 -10.44 2.15 -7.17
C THR A 412 -8.98 2.48 -6.94
N ARG A 413 -8.73 3.65 -6.35
CA ARG A 413 -7.42 4.06 -5.82
C ARG A 413 -6.89 3.07 -4.78
N THR A 414 -7.79 2.58 -3.95
CA THR A 414 -7.49 1.67 -2.85
C THR A 414 -7.43 0.21 -3.30
N THR A 415 -6.79 -0.63 -2.51
CA THR A 415 -6.81 -2.08 -2.69
C THR A 415 -8.17 -2.69 -2.36
N GLY A 416 -8.34 -4.00 -2.59
CA GLY A 416 -9.54 -4.74 -2.19
C GLY A 416 -9.80 -4.68 -0.68
N GLN A 417 -8.80 -4.37 0.17
CA GLN A 417 -9.03 -4.17 1.60
C GLN A 417 -9.62 -2.80 1.94
N GLY A 418 -9.50 -1.83 1.03
CA GLY A 418 -10.19 -0.54 1.11
C GLY A 418 -9.39 0.58 1.75
N TYR A 419 -8.07 0.61 1.52
CA TYR A 419 -7.23 1.78 1.80
C TYR A 419 -6.11 1.95 0.78
N ASP A 420 -5.49 3.13 0.83
CA ASP A 420 -4.52 3.62 -0.15
C ASP A 420 -3.20 2.83 -0.01
N PRO A 421 -2.81 2.03 -1.03
CA PRO A 421 -1.54 1.29 -1.01
C PRO A 421 -0.31 2.20 -0.97
N ASN A 422 -0.35 3.39 -1.61
CA ASN A 422 0.73 4.40 -1.58
C ASN A 422 0.81 5.15 -0.24
N ARG A 423 0.49 4.45 0.83
CA ARG A 423 0.62 4.85 2.24
C ARG A 423 1.13 3.66 3.08
N ASP A 424 1.42 2.50 2.49
CA ASP A 424 1.73 1.25 3.20
C ASP A 424 3.15 0.75 2.89
N GLU A 425 3.96 1.35 2.04
CA GLU A 425 5.20 0.72 1.53
C GLU A 425 6.28 0.51 2.60
N ALA A 426 6.30 1.35 3.63
CA ALA A 426 7.10 1.13 4.84
C ALA A 426 6.45 0.10 5.79
N ASN A 427 5.13 0.05 5.85
CA ASN A 427 4.36 -0.73 6.81
C ASN A 427 4.14 -2.19 6.34
N GLN A 428 3.93 -2.37 5.04
CA GLN A 428 3.76 -3.60 4.28
C GLN A 428 2.77 -4.53 4.95
N THR A 429 1.60 -3.97 5.29
CA THR A 429 0.48 -4.69 5.89
C THR A 429 -0.36 -5.40 4.82
N LEU A 430 -0.30 -4.95 3.56
CA LEU A 430 -0.86 -5.63 2.40
C LEU A 430 0.17 -6.51 1.68
N PHE A 431 -0.32 -7.56 1.02
CA PHE A 431 0.52 -8.43 0.20
C PHE A 431 1.01 -7.70 -1.05
N GLU A 432 0.22 -6.77 -1.58
CA GLU A 432 0.58 -5.96 -2.73
C GLU A 432 1.90 -5.21 -2.48
N ASP A 433 1.95 -4.40 -1.43
CA ASP A 433 3.10 -3.61 -1.01
C ASP A 433 4.26 -4.49 -0.52
N ALA A 434 3.97 -5.53 0.28
CA ALA A 434 4.97 -6.48 0.74
C ALA A 434 5.70 -7.20 -0.42
N ASN A 435 4.96 -7.61 -1.45
CA ASN A 435 5.51 -8.32 -2.59
C ASN A 435 6.23 -7.36 -3.56
N ALA A 436 5.68 -6.16 -3.79
CA ALA A 436 6.31 -5.14 -4.61
C ALA A 436 7.65 -4.69 -4.02
N MET A 437 7.70 -4.38 -2.72
CA MET A 437 8.96 -4.00 -2.07
C MET A 437 9.96 -5.15 -1.98
N ALA A 438 9.50 -6.41 -1.90
CA ALA A 438 10.40 -7.56 -2.05
C ALA A 438 11.03 -7.64 -3.45
N LEU A 439 10.27 -7.31 -4.51
CA LEU A 439 10.79 -7.24 -5.87
C LEU A 439 11.78 -6.08 -6.05
N VAL A 440 11.46 -4.90 -5.52
CA VAL A 440 12.37 -3.74 -5.52
C VAL A 440 13.67 -4.11 -4.82
N ASN A 441 13.62 -4.74 -3.64
CA ASN A 441 14.80 -5.17 -2.90
C ASN A 441 15.60 -6.31 -3.56
N LYS A 442 14.97 -7.13 -4.39
CA LYS A 442 15.67 -8.13 -5.22
C LYS A 442 16.52 -7.47 -6.29
N PHE A 443 16.01 -6.38 -6.89
CA PHE A 443 16.69 -5.71 -7.99
C PHE A 443 17.54 -4.52 -7.57
N ASN A 444 17.32 -3.91 -6.40
CA ASN A 444 17.94 -2.65 -5.96
C ASN A 444 18.08 -1.63 -7.11
N PRO A 445 16.97 -1.25 -7.77
CA PRO A 445 17.07 -0.64 -9.08
C PRO A 445 17.77 0.72 -9.06
N MET A 446 18.37 1.14 -10.18
CA MET A 446 18.98 2.47 -10.25
C MET A 446 17.91 3.58 -10.21
N VAL A 447 16.75 3.29 -10.81
CA VAL A 447 15.58 4.16 -10.84
C VAL A 447 14.34 3.35 -10.54
N PHE A 448 13.48 3.89 -9.67
CA PHE A 448 12.12 3.45 -9.47
C PHE A 448 11.19 4.61 -9.76
N THR A 449 10.37 4.47 -10.79
CA THR A 449 9.39 5.48 -11.19
C THR A 449 7.99 4.98 -10.90
N GLU A 450 7.24 5.74 -10.12
CA GLU A 450 5.83 5.51 -9.86
C GLU A 450 5.00 6.58 -10.56
N ILE A 451 4.17 6.15 -11.51
CA ILE A 451 3.39 7.04 -12.37
C ILE A 451 1.97 7.08 -11.84
N HIS A 452 1.46 8.30 -11.65
CA HIS A 452 0.21 8.64 -11.01
C HIS A 452 -0.65 9.58 -11.85
N GLY A 453 -1.74 10.08 -11.27
CA GLY A 453 -2.45 11.28 -11.72
C GLY A 453 -3.60 11.63 -10.75
N ARG A 454 -4.32 12.73 -10.93
CA ARG A 454 -4.30 13.69 -12.04
C ARG A 454 -3.92 15.05 -11.46
N VAL A 455 -2.75 15.55 -11.84
CA VAL A 455 -2.31 16.92 -11.52
C VAL A 455 -2.23 17.70 -12.83
N GLU A 456 -3.16 18.65 -13.02
CA GLU A 456 -3.31 19.39 -14.28
C GLU A 456 -2.04 20.13 -14.75
N ALA A 457 -1.16 20.51 -13.83
CA ALA A 457 0.11 21.15 -14.15
C ALA A 457 1.18 20.17 -14.64
N MET A 458 0.92 18.86 -14.52
CA MET A 458 1.89 17.76 -14.56
C MET A 458 2.97 17.94 -13.49
N LEU A 459 3.13 16.98 -12.58
CA LEU A 459 4.09 17.09 -11.47
C LEU A 459 5.07 15.92 -11.51
N ILE A 460 6.36 16.20 -11.38
CA ILE A 460 7.43 15.22 -11.38
C ILE A 460 8.34 15.50 -10.19
N GLU A 461 8.61 14.50 -9.37
CA GLU A 461 9.51 14.59 -8.21
C GLU A 461 10.97 14.92 -8.60
N PRO A 462 11.78 15.49 -7.67
CA PRO A 462 11.82 15.20 -6.23
C PRO A 462 10.97 16.08 -5.31
N CYS A 463 10.68 15.50 -4.13
CA CYS A 463 10.05 16.10 -2.96
C CYS A 463 10.84 17.29 -2.39
N THR A 464 10.16 18.14 -1.61
CA THR A 464 10.76 19.23 -0.82
C THR A 464 11.28 18.73 0.54
N PRO A 465 12.01 19.54 1.31
CA PRO A 465 12.24 19.28 2.73
C PRO A 465 10.93 19.39 3.56
N PRO A 466 10.88 18.88 4.81
CA PRO A 466 11.95 18.19 5.53
C PRO A 466 12.21 16.79 4.97
N HIS A 467 13.49 16.40 4.95
CA HIS A 467 13.90 15.13 4.35
C HIS A 467 14.04 14.02 5.37
N GLU A 468 13.70 12.79 4.99
CA GLU A 468 13.89 11.62 5.85
C GLU A 468 15.37 11.49 6.29
N PRO A 469 15.64 11.26 7.59
CA PRO A 469 16.99 11.34 8.12
C PRO A 469 17.93 10.21 7.68
N ASN A 470 17.42 9.05 7.26
CA ASN A 470 18.22 7.93 6.77
C ASN A 470 18.63 8.07 5.28
N TYR A 471 18.11 9.06 4.55
CA TYR A 471 18.56 9.39 3.20
C TYR A 471 19.95 10.04 3.17
N GLU A 472 20.79 9.59 2.25
CA GLU A 472 22.14 10.11 1.99
C GLU A 472 22.09 11.16 0.87
N TYR A 473 21.37 12.26 1.10
CA TYR A 473 21.04 13.29 0.10
C TYR A 473 22.27 13.90 -0.60
N ASP A 474 23.43 13.91 0.06
CA ASP A 474 24.69 14.35 -0.55
C ASP A 474 25.12 13.50 -1.75
N LEU A 475 24.72 12.22 -1.80
CA LEU A 475 25.02 11.30 -2.89
C LEU A 475 23.92 11.31 -3.98
N ILE A 476 22.66 11.50 -3.61
CA ILE A 476 21.52 11.24 -4.50
C ILE A 476 20.88 12.50 -5.12
N ALA A 477 20.95 13.68 -4.47
CA ALA A 477 20.15 14.84 -4.86
C ALA A 477 20.35 15.30 -6.30
N LYS A 478 21.62 15.35 -6.74
CA LYS A 478 21.96 15.77 -8.11
C LYS A 478 21.30 14.87 -9.13
N GLN A 479 21.39 13.57 -8.93
CA GLN A 479 20.79 12.58 -9.81
C GLN A 479 19.26 12.69 -9.79
N PHE A 480 18.64 12.88 -8.62
CA PHE A 480 17.18 13.03 -8.49
C PHE A 480 16.66 14.19 -9.33
N ILE A 481 17.26 15.37 -9.17
CA ILE A 481 16.85 16.57 -9.91
C ILE A 481 17.02 16.37 -11.41
N GLN A 482 18.18 15.89 -11.86
CA GLN A 482 18.45 15.74 -13.29
C GLN A 482 17.59 14.64 -13.94
N LEU A 483 17.28 13.57 -13.18
CA LEU A 483 16.40 12.51 -13.64
C LEU A 483 14.95 12.98 -13.76
N GLY A 484 14.43 13.73 -12.79
CA GLY A 484 13.09 14.33 -12.88
C GLY A 484 12.97 15.30 -14.07
N GLU A 485 14.00 16.10 -14.33
CA GLU A 485 14.05 16.94 -15.53
C GLU A 485 14.10 16.09 -16.82
N ALA A 486 14.87 15.02 -16.86
CA ALA A 486 14.95 14.13 -18.02
C ALA A 486 13.59 13.48 -18.34
N VAL A 487 12.85 13.02 -17.32
CA VAL A 487 11.49 12.51 -17.48
C VAL A 487 10.60 13.58 -18.10
N GLY A 488 10.57 14.76 -17.49
CA GLY A 488 9.72 15.86 -17.93
C GLY A 488 10.04 16.35 -19.35
N MET A 489 11.32 16.38 -19.74
CA MET A 489 11.74 16.75 -21.10
C MET A 489 11.15 15.83 -22.17
N GLY A 490 11.24 14.51 -21.98
CA GLY A 490 10.68 13.54 -22.94
C GLY A 490 9.16 13.60 -22.96
N ALA A 491 8.55 13.71 -21.78
CA ALA A 491 7.12 13.85 -21.61
C ALA A 491 6.55 15.01 -22.43
N ILE A 492 7.13 16.21 -22.27
CA ILE A 492 6.60 17.43 -22.88
C ILE A 492 7.02 17.63 -24.34
N ALA A 493 8.16 17.11 -24.77
CA ALA A 493 8.68 17.37 -26.11
C ALA A 493 8.05 16.50 -27.22
N ASN A 494 7.32 15.46 -26.84
CA ASN A 494 6.81 14.43 -27.76
C ASN A 494 5.28 14.35 -27.81
N ASN A 495 4.57 15.33 -27.22
CA ASN A 495 3.11 15.39 -27.26
C ASN A 495 2.60 16.79 -27.65
N PRO A 496 1.41 16.91 -28.27
CA PRO A 496 0.92 18.20 -28.77
C PRO A 496 0.13 19.06 -27.76
N GLU A 497 -0.17 18.56 -26.55
CA GLU A 497 -1.18 19.15 -25.67
C GLU A 497 -0.64 19.65 -24.32
N HIS A 498 0.35 18.96 -23.75
CA HIS A 498 0.86 19.16 -22.40
C HIS A 498 2.37 19.40 -22.44
N ASN A 499 2.76 20.68 -22.58
CA ASN A 499 4.16 21.05 -22.86
C ASN A 499 4.91 21.73 -21.68
N SER A 500 4.48 21.53 -20.44
CA SER A 500 5.16 22.02 -19.22
C SER A 500 4.96 21.08 -18.01
N PHE A 501 5.78 21.21 -16.96
CA PHE A 501 5.65 20.47 -15.70
C PHE A 501 6.21 21.20 -14.48
N GLU A 502 5.82 20.72 -13.30
CA GLU A 502 6.27 21.16 -11.98
C GLU A 502 7.22 20.14 -11.37
N MET A 503 8.27 20.64 -10.71
CA MET A 503 9.13 19.84 -9.84
C MET A 503 9.14 20.44 -8.44
N PRO A 504 8.58 19.79 -7.40
CA PRO A 504 8.39 20.41 -6.10
C PRO A 504 9.65 21.05 -5.51
N TYR A 505 10.76 20.32 -5.37
CA TYR A 505 12.01 20.91 -4.84
C TYR A 505 12.51 22.11 -5.66
N ARG A 506 12.38 22.04 -6.99
CA ARG A 506 12.85 23.09 -7.91
C ARG A 506 11.96 24.32 -7.89
N ASP A 507 10.65 24.10 -7.79
CA ASP A 507 9.62 25.04 -8.16
C ASP A 507 8.76 25.52 -6.99
N TYR A 508 8.84 24.96 -5.77
CA TYR A 508 7.93 25.29 -4.64
C TYR A 508 8.51 26.24 -3.59
N LEU A 509 9.81 26.55 -3.64
CA LEU A 509 10.37 27.61 -2.80
C LEU A 509 9.84 28.99 -3.27
N ARG A 510 9.26 29.77 -2.36
CA ARG A 510 8.64 31.07 -2.67
C ARG A 510 9.41 32.21 -2.04
N VAL A 511 9.42 33.37 -2.71
CA VAL A 511 9.82 34.64 -2.09
C VAL A 511 8.75 35.03 -1.07
N ASP A 512 9.19 35.22 0.17
CA ASP A 512 8.35 35.64 1.29
C ASP A 512 9.10 36.72 2.08
N ASN A 513 8.62 37.97 1.97
CA ASN A 513 9.25 39.12 2.63
C ASN A 513 9.00 39.17 4.14
N ASP A 514 8.03 38.39 4.64
CA ASP A 514 7.75 38.27 6.07
C ASP A 514 8.60 37.16 6.71
N SER A 515 9.27 36.34 5.88
CA SER A 515 10.18 35.27 6.32
C SER A 515 11.54 35.83 6.80
N PRO A 516 12.19 35.18 7.79
CA PRO A 516 13.52 35.58 8.25
C PRO A 516 14.64 35.50 7.21
N SER A 517 14.48 34.68 6.16
CA SER A 517 15.47 34.49 5.08
C SER A 517 15.08 35.20 3.78
N GLY A 518 13.85 35.72 3.67
CA GLY A 518 13.27 36.26 2.45
C GLY A 518 12.62 35.21 1.55
N VAL A 519 12.65 33.93 1.94
CA VAL A 519 12.02 32.81 1.23
C VAL A 519 11.32 31.85 2.21
N ALA A 520 10.34 31.10 1.72
CA ALA A 520 9.66 30.07 2.52
C ALA A 520 9.13 28.93 1.64
N TRP A 521 9.15 27.72 2.19
CA TRP A 521 8.53 26.53 1.62
C TRP A 521 7.02 26.48 1.92
N THR A 522 6.19 27.19 1.16
CA THR A 522 4.79 27.43 1.56
C THR A 522 3.85 26.22 1.42
N GLU A 523 4.19 25.26 0.55
CA GLU A 523 3.42 24.05 0.29
C GLU A 523 4.39 22.86 0.20
N PRO A 524 4.99 22.41 1.32
CA PRO A 524 5.98 21.35 1.28
C PRO A 524 5.35 20.05 0.77
N TRP A 525 5.96 19.46 -0.25
CA TRP A 525 5.68 18.12 -0.78
C TRP A 525 6.81 17.23 -0.31
N ASP A 526 6.84 16.91 0.98
CA ASP A 526 8.03 16.36 1.63
C ASP A 526 8.20 14.85 1.47
N ASP A 527 9.42 14.36 1.68
CA ASP A 527 9.75 12.93 1.68
C ASP A 527 10.02 12.36 3.08
N MET A 528 9.61 13.07 4.15
CA MET A 528 9.85 12.61 5.53
C MET A 528 9.26 11.22 5.80
N THR A 529 8.21 10.84 5.07
CA THR A 529 7.61 9.51 5.17
C THR A 529 8.10 8.58 4.07
N THR A 530 8.56 7.40 4.49
CA THR A 530 8.93 6.32 3.57
C THR A 530 7.73 5.44 3.21
N ALA A 531 6.52 5.86 3.59
CA ALA A 531 5.29 5.14 3.33
C ALA A 531 4.76 5.35 1.89
N TYR A 532 5.54 6.00 1.03
CA TYR A 532 5.23 6.13 -0.39
C TYR A 532 6.10 5.18 -1.23
N GLY A 533 5.56 4.67 -2.34
CA GLY A 533 6.25 3.75 -3.23
C GLY A 533 7.54 4.30 -3.81
N SER A 534 7.58 5.57 -4.21
CA SER A 534 8.80 6.20 -4.72
C SER A 534 9.83 6.53 -3.62
N GLN A 535 9.40 6.75 -2.38
CA GLN A 535 10.30 7.18 -1.29
C GLN A 535 10.97 5.99 -0.58
N PHE A 536 10.29 4.86 -0.40
CA PHE A 536 10.87 3.69 0.24
C PHE A 536 12.19 3.19 -0.40
N PRO A 537 12.32 3.08 -1.74
CA PRO A 537 13.54 2.61 -2.40
C PRO A 537 14.74 3.56 -2.25
N VAL A 538 14.52 4.81 -1.89
CA VAL A 538 15.61 5.78 -1.68
C VAL A 538 16.54 5.35 -0.55
N LEU A 539 16.04 4.57 0.43
CA LEU A 539 16.81 3.96 1.52
C LEU A 539 17.90 2.98 1.04
N ILE A 540 17.81 2.51 -0.21
CA ILE A 540 18.77 1.57 -0.82
C ILE A 540 19.53 2.18 -2.02
N GLY A 541 19.56 3.52 -2.11
CA GLY A 541 20.29 4.25 -3.13
C GLY A 541 19.63 4.27 -4.51
N THR A 542 18.36 3.86 -4.60
CA THR A 542 17.53 3.99 -5.80
C THR A 542 17.07 5.44 -5.97
N ALA A 543 17.02 5.94 -7.21
CA ALA A 543 16.33 7.19 -7.49
C ALA A 543 14.83 6.96 -7.63
N GLY A 544 14.09 7.38 -6.59
CA GLY A 544 12.64 7.38 -6.54
C GLY A 544 12.05 8.59 -7.25
N ILE A 545 11.17 8.36 -8.23
CA ILE A 545 10.49 9.42 -8.98
C ILE A 545 8.99 9.16 -8.99
N THR A 546 8.21 9.96 -8.28
CA THR A 546 6.77 10.09 -8.54
C THR A 546 6.55 11.01 -9.74
N TRP A 547 5.62 10.64 -10.62
CA TRP A 547 5.12 11.54 -11.66
C TRP A 547 3.59 11.47 -11.78
N GLU A 548 2.92 12.58 -11.51
CA GLU A 548 1.49 12.81 -11.71
C GLU A 548 1.13 13.31 -13.12
N LEU A 549 0.31 12.56 -13.84
CA LEU A 549 -0.14 12.88 -15.20
C LEU A 549 -1.19 14.02 -15.25
N PRO A 550 -1.22 14.83 -16.32
CA PRO A 550 -2.16 15.95 -16.45
C PRO A 550 -3.58 15.52 -16.86
N VAL A 551 -3.72 14.39 -17.54
CA VAL A 551 -4.97 13.87 -18.11
C VAL A 551 -4.93 12.34 -18.21
N TYR A 552 -6.11 11.72 -18.34
CA TYR A 552 -6.28 10.29 -18.64
C TYR A 552 -6.88 10.12 -20.04
N SER A 553 -6.03 10.10 -21.04
CA SER A 553 -6.37 9.99 -22.47
C SER A 553 -5.25 9.28 -23.23
N ASP A 554 -5.47 9.01 -24.51
CA ASP A 554 -4.46 8.40 -25.40
C ASP A 554 -3.18 9.24 -25.49
N VAL A 555 -3.26 10.57 -25.40
CA VAL A 555 -2.06 11.41 -25.35
C VAL A 555 -1.20 11.09 -24.13
N ALA A 556 -1.81 10.83 -22.98
CA ALA A 556 -1.06 10.52 -21.77
C ALA A 556 -0.42 9.13 -21.83
N SER A 557 -1.18 8.11 -22.27
CA SER A 557 -0.72 6.72 -22.35
C SER A 557 0.22 6.45 -23.53
N GLU A 558 -0.01 7.03 -24.70
CA GLU A 558 0.78 6.70 -25.91
C GLU A 558 1.98 7.63 -26.11
N LEU A 559 1.93 8.87 -25.60
CA LEU A 559 2.97 9.88 -25.84
C LEU A 559 3.66 10.35 -24.56
N VAL A 560 2.90 10.82 -23.56
CA VAL A 560 3.50 11.42 -22.37
C VAL A 560 4.31 10.38 -21.58
N VAL A 561 3.68 9.28 -21.14
CA VAL A 561 4.36 8.25 -20.36
C VAL A 561 5.50 7.57 -21.12
N PRO A 562 5.30 7.02 -22.34
CA PRO A 562 6.35 6.26 -23.01
C PRO A 562 7.58 7.10 -23.32
N TYR A 563 7.40 8.36 -23.77
CA TYR A 563 8.54 9.21 -24.12
C TYR A 563 9.25 9.80 -22.90
N GLY A 564 8.54 10.03 -21.79
CA GLY A 564 9.18 10.36 -20.52
C GLY A 564 10.01 9.20 -19.95
N LEU A 565 9.53 7.95 -20.08
CA LEU A 565 10.30 6.76 -19.73
C LEU A 565 11.49 6.54 -20.68
N MET A 566 11.35 6.84 -21.98
CA MET A 566 12.46 6.78 -22.94
C MET A 566 13.59 7.74 -22.57
N THR A 567 13.29 9.00 -22.24
CA THR A 567 14.33 9.97 -21.83
C THR A 567 14.92 9.67 -20.46
N GLN A 568 14.14 9.05 -19.57
CA GLN A 568 14.67 8.52 -18.32
C GLN A 568 15.68 7.41 -18.57
N ALA A 569 15.38 6.46 -19.46
CA ALA A 569 16.31 5.41 -19.88
C ALA A 569 17.57 5.97 -20.56
N MET A 570 17.43 6.99 -21.41
CA MET A 570 18.57 7.69 -22.03
C MET A 570 19.46 8.39 -20.99
N TYR A 571 18.85 9.00 -19.97
CA TYR A 571 19.60 9.60 -18.87
C TYR A 571 20.39 8.54 -18.09
N ILE A 572 19.78 7.39 -17.80
CA ILE A 572 20.45 6.27 -17.13
C ILE A 572 21.63 5.78 -17.97
N GLN A 573 21.44 5.56 -19.28
CA GLN A 573 22.52 5.19 -20.19
C GLN A 573 23.69 6.18 -20.12
N ALA A 574 23.42 7.48 -20.12
CA ALA A 574 24.46 8.51 -20.08
C ALA A 574 25.18 8.63 -18.72
N ASN A 575 24.54 8.22 -17.61
CA ASN A 575 25.03 8.45 -16.25
C ASN A 575 25.28 7.17 -15.44
N LYS A 576 25.11 5.99 -16.04
CA LYS A 576 25.15 4.66 -15.42
C LYS A 576 26.26 4.49 -14.38
N ILE A 577 27.50 4.81 -14.77
CA ILE A 577 28.67 4.62 -13.89
C ILE A 577 28.59 5.49 -12.64
N THR A 578 28.15 6.75 -12.77
CA THR A 578 27.98 7.65 -11.61
C THR A 578 26.89 7.15 -10.67
N MET A 579 25.79 6.62 -11.21
CA MET A 579 24.70 6.06 -10.40
C MET A 579 25.17 4.82 -9.61
N LEU A 580 25.92 3.92 -10.27
CA LEU A 580 26.53 2.75 -9.62
C LEU A 580 27.51 3.16 -8.52
N GLU A 581 28.36 4.15 -8.78
CA GLU A 581 29.29 4.67 -7.77
C GLU A 581 28.56 5.26 -6.56
N ASN A 582 27.45 5.98 -6.76
CA ASN A 582 26.68 6.57 -5.67
C ASN A 582 26.04 5.49 -4.80
N GLN A 583 25.39 4.49 -5.39
CA GLN A 583 24.82 3.37 -4.64
C GLN A 583 25.91 2.57 -3.91
N ALA A 584 27.04 2.27 -4.57
CA ALA A 584 28.14 1.56 -3.93
C ALA A 584 28.78 2.36 -2.78
N LYS A 585 28.87 3.70 -2.89
CA LYS A 585 29.31 4.58 -1.78
C LYS A 585 28.32 4.55 -0.62
N LEU A 586 27.02 4.57 -0.88
CA LEU A 586 25.98 4.45 0.15
C LEU A 586 26.12 3.11 0.89
N PHE A 587 26.22 2.00 0.17
CA PHE A 587 26.43 0.68 0.77
C PHE A 587 27.78 0.55 1.48
N SER A 588 28.84 1.18 0.97
CA SER A 588 30.15 1.24 1.64
C SER A 588 30.05 1.96 2.98
N ARG A 589 29.34 3.09 3.06
CA ARG A 589 29.05 3.72 4.35
C ARG A 589 28.35 2.71 5.26
N GLY A 590 27.33 2.02 4.72
CA GLY A 590 26.54 1.00 5.41
C GLY A 590 27.34 -0.13 6.03
N VAL A 591 28.06 -0.90 5.21
CA VAL A 591 28.90 -2.03 5.63
C VAL A 591 29.96 -1.61 6.66
N ASN A 592 30.45 -0.36 6.58
CA ASN A 592 31.44 0.18 7.50
C ASN A 592 30.84 0.95 8.69
N ASN A 593 29.50 1.02 8.83
CA ASN A 593 28.77 1.86 9.78
C ASN A 593 29.33 3.29 9.93
N THR A 594 29.68 3.93 8.80
CA THR A 594 30.30 5.27 8.81
C THR A 594 29.27 6.38 9.05
N ASN A 595 29.62 7.35 9.90
CA ASN A 595 28.84 8.56 10.14
C ASN A 595 29.01 9.57 8.98
N SER A 596 27.91 9.99 8.37
CA SER A 596 27.86 10.95 7.25
C SER A 596 27.17 12.27 7.60
N ASN A 597 26.87 12.54 8.88
CA ASN A 597 26.07 13.70 9.31
C ASN A 597 26.58 15.04 8.77
N GLU A 598 27.90 15.28 8.79
CA GLU A 598 28.49 16.53 8.26
C GLU A 598 28.23 16.71 6.74
N LEU A 599 28.16 15.61 5.99
CA LEU A 599 27.98 15.65 4.54
C LEU A 599 26.53 15.94 4.15
N VAL A 600 25.57 15.36 4.89
CA VAL A 600 24.13 15.55 4.63
C VAL A 600 23.57 16.82 5.30
N ALA A 601 24.25 17.37 6.30
CA ALA A 601 23.79 18.53 7.07
C ALA A 601 23.23 19.68 6.21
N PRO A 602 23.84 20.08 5.07
CA PRO A 602 23.32 21.17 4.25
C PRO A 602 21.90 20.96 3.68
N TRP A 603 21.42 19.71 3.63
CA TRP A 603 20.09 19.34 3.13
C TRP A 603 19.00 19.46 4.20
N TYR A 604 19.37 19.48 5.49
CA TYR A 604 18.44 19.65 6.59
C TYR A 604 18.17 21.13 6.87
N VAL A 605 17.30 21.71 6.04
CA VAL A 605 16.81 23.09 6.19
C VAL A 605 15.59 23.17 7.09
N ASP A 606 15.21 24.38 7.49
CA ASP A 606 13.90 24.65 8.06
C ASP A 606 12.91 25.19 7.01
N GLN A 607 11.72 25.56 7.47
CA GLN A 607 10.64 26.21 6.72
C GLN A 607 11.09 27.43 5.89
N TYR A 608 12.22 28.05 6.24
CA TYR A 608 12.78 29.25 5.63
C TYR A 608 14.04 28.97 4.80
N ASP A 609 14.27 27.71 4.43
CA ASP A 609 15.36 27.26 3.55
C ASP A 609 16.76 27.62 4.08
N ARG A 610 16.99 27.53 5.40
CA ARG A 610 18.30 27.81 6.01
C ARG A 610 19.12 26.50 6.14
N PRO A 611 20.21 26.30 5.39
CA PRO A 611 20.97 25.04 5.42
C PRO A 611 21.52 24.67 6.79
N GLY A 612 21.35 23.40 7.19
CA GLY A 612 21.92 22.82 8.41
C GLY A 612 21.19 23.18 9.71
N THR A 613 20.09 23.94 9.68
CA THR A 613 19.40 24.35 10.91
C THR A 613 18.69 23.21 11.62
N GLN A 614 18.44 22.08 10.95
CA GLN A 614 17.78 20.92 11.55
C GLN A 614 18.70 19.71 11.76
N THR A 615 20.01 19.80 11.52
CA THR A 615 20.91 18.63 11.52
C THR A 615 20.88 17.82 12.83
N GLU A 616 21.00 18.47 13.98
CA GLU A 616 21.00 17.78 15.29
C GLU A 616 19.65 17.10 15.59
N LEU A 617 18.55 17.68 15.09
CA LEU A 617 17.21 17.13 15.23
C LEU A 617 17.01 15.90 14.33
N MET A 618 17.40 16.00 13.06
CA MET A 618 17.19 14.94 12.08
C MET A 618 18.12 13.74 12.31
N ARG A 619 19.39 13.99 12.69
CA ARG A 619 20.38 12.93 12.93
C ARG A 619 21.07 13.06 14.30
N PRO A 620 20.34 12.81 15.40
CA PRO A 620 20.93 12.79 16.74
C PRO A 620 22.02 11.72 16.84
N VAL A 621 23.09 11.96 17.60
CA VAL A 621 24.21 11.01 17.73
C VAL A 621 24.24 10.32 19.09
N TYR A 622 24.69 9.07 19.14
CA TYR A 622 24.95 8.34 20.38
C TYR A 622 26.32 8.73 20.96
N ASP A 623 26.36 9.75 21.83
CA ASP A 623 27.59 10.37 22.36
C ASP A 623 27.89 10.05 23.84
N GLY A 624 27.20 9.06 24.42
CA GLY A 624 27.42 8.56 25.77
C GLY A 624 28.79 7.88 25.96
N GLU A 625 29.13 7.57 27.22
CA GLU A 625 30.42 6.94 27.55
C GLU A 625 30.59 5.59 26.85
N GLY A 626 31.58 5.50 25.95
CA GLY A 626 31.88 4.27 25.20
C GLY A 626 31.02 4.05 23.95
N GLN A 627 30.11 4.98 23.64
CA GLN A 627 29.28 4.95 22.43
C GLN A 627 30.05 5.43 21.20
N ASN A 628 29.48 5.19 20.02
CA ASN A 628 30.16 5.34 18.73
C ASN A 628 30.14 6.78 18.15
N GLY A 629 29.40 7.73 18.73
CA GLY A 629 29.28 9.09 18.23
C GLY A 629 28.61 9.17 16.84
N ASN A 630 27.75 8.22 16.52
CA ASN A 630 27.08 8.09 15.22
C ASN A 630 25.55 8.22 15.37
N PHE A 631 24.86 8.59 14.29
CA PHE A 631 23.41 8.52 14.19
C PHE A 631 22.90 7.08 14.16
N TYR A 632 23.65 6.20 13.51
CA TYR A 632 23.37 4.77 13.48
C TYR A 632 23.96 4.09 14.73
N PRO A 633 23.19 3.27 15.46
CA PRO A 633 23.75 2.46 16.54
C PRO A 633 24.68 1.36 15.98
N GLU A 634 25.25 0.53 16.84
CA GLU A 634 26.02 -0.64 16.40
C GLU A 634 25.08 -1.78 15.96
N CYS A 635 24.02 -2.03 16.74
CA CYS A 635 22.96 -2.96 16.39
C CYS A 635 21.68 -2.72 17.19
N TYR A 636 20.59 -3.32 16.72
CA TYR A 636 19.37 -3.52 17.50
C TYR A 636 19.28 -4.98 17.96
N ILE A 637 18.85 -5.21 19.19
CA ILE A 637 18.47 -6.53 19.69
C ILE A 637 16.94 -6.57 19.74
N ILE A 638 16.34 -7.56 19.06
CA ILE A 638 14.91 -7.84 19.14
C ILE A 638 14.73 -9.17 19.86
N LEU A 639 13.93 -9.12 20.92
CA LEU A 639 13.79 -10.20 21.88
C LEU A 639 12.79 -11.21 21.35
N MET A 640 13.13 -12.49 21.44
CA MET A 640 12.38 -13.62 20.85
C MET A 640 11.94 -14.64 21.92
N ASP A 641 11.95 -14.24 23.19
CA ASP A 641 11.55 -15.06 24.33
C ASP A 641 10.61 -14.30 25.28
N SER A 642 9.66 -15.01 25.87
CA SER A 642 8.60 -14.42 26.69
C SER A 642 9.08 -13.80 27.98
N ALA A 643 10.31 -14.09 28.43
CA ALA A 643 10.83 -13.50 29.65
C ALA A 643 11.29 -12.06 29.44
N ASN A 644 11.58 -11.67 28.20
CA ASN A 644 12.11 -10.35 27.89
C ASN A 644 11.31 -9.59 26.80
N GLN A 645 10.38 -10.24 26.09
CA GLN A 645 9.58 -9.61 25.04
C GLN A 645 8.11 -9.56 25.43
N LYS A 646 7.52 -8.36 25.49
CA LYS A 646 6.08 -8.22 25.72
C LYS A 646 5.23 -8.75 24.56
N ASN A 647 5.57 -8.44 23.31
CA ASN A 647 4.79 -8.90 22.14
C ASN A 647 5.64 -9.78 21.21
N LEU A 648 5.63 -11.09 21.48
CA LEU A 648 6.36 -12.09 20.69
C LEU A 648 5.86 -12.20 19.24
N TYR A 649 4.56 -11.99 19.02
CA TYR A 649 3.99 -12.10 17.68
C TYR A 649 4.55 -11.01 16.76
N ASP A 650 4.50 -9.74 17.19
CA ASP A 650 5.01 -8.66 16.34
C ASP A 650 6.54 -8.65 16.24
N ALA A 651 7.27 -9.13 17.26
CA ALA A 651 8.71 -9.39 17.14
C ALA A 651 9.00 -10.45 16.04
N ALA A 652 8.19 -11.51 15.95
CA ALA A 652 8.30 -12.53 14.91
C ALA A 652 7.90 -11.99 13.52
N ALA A 653 6.86 -11.16 13.43
CA ALA A 653 6.48 -10.48 12.20
C ALA A 653 7.57 -9.50 11.73
N GLU A 654 8.30 -8.86 12.65
CA GLU A 654 9.43 -7.99 12.32
C GLU A 654 10.58 -8.76 11.66
N MET A 655 10.92 -9.95 12.14
CA MET A 655 11.91 -10.83 11.48
C MET A 655 11.51 -11.12 10.02
N LYS A 656 10.22 -11.42 9.79
CA LYS A 656 9.68 -11.65 8.44
C LYS A 656 9.82 -10.40 7.58
N TYR A 657 9.43 -9.24 8.12
CA TYR A 657 9.48 -7.95 7.42
C TYR A 657 10.90 -7.58 7.00
N LEU A 658 11.86 -7.61 7.94
CA LEU A 658 13.24 -7.22 7.67
C LEU A 658 13.88 -8.13 6.62
N THR A 659 13.75 -9.45 6.80
CA THR A 659 14.35 -10.41 5.85
C THR A 659 13.67 -10.40 4.48
N ARG A 660 12.38 -10.05 4.39
CA ARG A 660 11.67 -9.85 3.10
C ARG A 660 12.23 -8.66 2.31
N ASN A 661 12.60 -7.60 3.02
CA ASN A 661 13.28 -6.43 2.46
C ASN A 661 14.80 -6.62 2.35
N ASP A 662 15.26 -7.87 2.50
CA ASP A 662 16.66 -8.29 2.40
C ASP A 662 17.62 -7.59 3.36
N VAL A 663 17.09 -7.07 4.47
CA VAL A 663 17.89 -6.69 5.64
C VAL A 663 18.48 -7.96 6.23
N LYS A 664 19.80 -7.95 6.45
CA LYS A 664 20.53 -9.06 7.03
C LYS A 664 20.22 -9.12 8.53
N VAL A 665 19.67 -10.25 8.96
CA VAL A 665 19.27 -10.51 10.35
C VAL A 665 20.15 -11.62 10.92
N ASN A 666 20.78 -11.35 12.07
CA ASN A 666 21.57 -12.33 12.80
C ASN A 666 20.74 -13.00 13.89
N VAL A 667 21.02 -14.28 14.14
CA VAL A 667 20.35 -15.06 15.20
C VAL A 667 21.38 -15.58 16.19
N ALA A 668 21.13 -15.37 17.47
CA ALA A 668 21.99 -15.86 18.54
C ALA A 668 21.97 -17.38 18.60
N SER A 669 23.14 -18.00 18.52
CA SER A 669 23.33 -19.46 18.63
C SER A 669 23.48 -19.96 20.08
N LYS A 670 23.69 -19.04 21.02
CA LYS A 670 23.90 -19.26 22.45
C LYS A 670 23.50 -18.01 23.23
N GLU A 671 23.33 -18.16 24.52
CA GLU A 671 23.04 -17.03 25.40
C GLU A 671 24.18 -15.99 25.42
N PHE A 672 23.80 -14.73 25.62
CA PHE A 672 24.72 -13.62 25.91
C PHE A 672 24.06 -12.64 26.88
N THR A 673 24.87 -11.78 27.51
CA THR A 673 24.38 -10.78 28.46
C THR A 673 24.74 -9.39 27.96
N TYR A 674 23.78 -8.48 28.00
CA TYR A 674 23.96 -7.07 27.72
C TYR A 674 23.11 -6.25 28.71
N ASP A 675 23.69 -5.17 29.24
CA ASP A 675 23.07 -4.30 30.25
C ASP A 675 22.36 -5.03 31.41
N GLY A 676 22.97 -6.12 31.88
CA GLY A 676 22.43 -6.95 32.98
C GLY A 676 21.27 -7.88 32.59
N VAL A 677 20.81 -7.85 31.35
CA VAL A 677 19.79 -8.74 30.78
C VAL A 677 20.45 -9.91 30.05
N THR A 678 19.95 -11.13 30.26
CA THR A 678 20.43 -12.33 29.57
C THR A 678 19.48 -12.66 28.42
N TYR A 679 20.02 -12.69 27.21
CA TYR A 679 19.33 -13.00 25.97
C TYR A 679 19.63 -14.45 25.58
N LEU A 680 18.61 -15.22 25.24
CA LEU A 680 18.73 -16.64 24.94
C LEU A 680 19.15 -16.91 23.49
N ALA A 681 19.51 -18.16 23.19
CA ALA A 681 19.64 -18.62 21.81
C ALA A 681 18.29 -18.43 21.08
N GLY A 682 18.35 -17.99 19.82
CA GLY A 682 17.18 -17.57 19.05
C GLY A 682 16.93 -16.06 19.05
N THR A 683 17.59 -15.29 19.94
CA THR A 683 17.49 -13.82 19.96
C THR A 683 17.93 -13.23 18.63
N MET A 684 17.16 -12.26 18.15
CA MET A 684 17.41 -11.57 16.89
C MET A 684 18.32 -10.36 17.10
N VAL A 685 19.33 -10.20 16.24
CA VAL A 685 20.25 -9.06 16.23
C VAL A 685 20.32 -8.46 14.83
N VAL A 686 20.01 -7.17 14.71
CA VAL A 686 20.08 -6.41 13.45
C VAL A 686 21.32 -5.53 13.49
N SER A 687 22.40 -5.98 12.85
CA SER A 687 23.66 -5.24 12.78
C SER A 687 23.54 -4.02 11.87
N MET A 688 24.05 -2.84 12.27
CA MET A 688 24.10 -1.67 11.36
C MET A 688 25.30 -1.70 10.40
N TYR A 689 26.18 -2.69 10.52
CA TYR A 689 27.27 -2.97 9.58
C TYR A 689 26.76 -3.79 8.38
N GLN A 690 25.90 -3.19 7.56
CA GLN A 690 25.32 -3.82 6.37
C GLN A 690 24.92 -2.78 5.32
N ALA A 691 24.83 -3.20 4.05
CA ALA A 691 24.47 -2.33 2.93
C ALA A 691 23.13 -1.59 3.14
N LYS A 692 22.10 -2.32 3.60
CA LYS A 692 20.73 -1.79 3.81
C LYS A 692 20.49 -1.21 5.21
N ARG A 693 21.53 -0.68 5.87
CA ARG A 693 21.40 -0.10 7.22
C ARG A 693 20.41 1.07 7.29
N SER A 694 20.28 1.88 6.23
CA SER A 694 19.38 3.03 6.20
C SER A 694 17.94 2.56 6.23
N LEU A 695 17.63 1.51 5.46
CA LEU A 695 16.33 0.84 5.50
C LEU A 695 16.05 0.25 6.88
N ALA A 696 17.00 -0.50 7.46
CA ALA A 696 16.81 -1.09 8.78
C ALA A 696 16.59 -0.03 9.87
N ASN A 697 17.41 1.03 9.88
CA ASN A 697 17.36 2.09 10.87
C ASN A 697 16.10 2.95 10.74
N SER A 698 15.62 3.22 9.52
CA SER A 698 14.39 4.03 9.33
C SER A 698 13.15 3.40 9.95
N GLN A 699 13.14 2.07 10.14
CA GLN A 699 12.04 1.32 10.76
C GLN A 699 12.27 1.07 12.27
N LEU A 700 13.54 1.07 12.70
CA LEU A 700 13.98 0.65 14.04
C LEU A 700 14.54 1.78 14.93
N PHE A 701 14.62 3.03 14.48
CA PHE A 701 15.00 4.15 15.34
C PHE A 701 13.79 4.78 16.04
N ASP A 702 13.99 5.72 16.96
CA ASP A 702 12.89 6.30 17.77
C ASP A 702 12.02 7.32 17.01
N GLY A 703 12.41 7.71 15.79
CA GLY A 703 11.72 8.72 14.99
C GLY A 703 12.27 10.13 15.20
N THR A 704 11.55 11.13 14.68
CA THR A 704 11.94 12.54 14.75
C THR A 704 10.73 13.43 15.03
N PHE A 705 10.84 14.29 16.04
CA PHE A 705 9.81 15.29 16.38
C PHE A 705 10.14 16.65 15.73
N ILE A 706 9.50 16.92 14.61
CA ILE A 706 9.71 18.11 13.78
C ILE A 706 8.82 19.26 14.29
N ASN A 707 9.40 20.41 14.64
CA ASN A 707 8.67 21.48 15.33
C ASN A 707 8.71 22.88 14.67
N VAL A 708 9.27 23.00 13.47
CA VAL A 708 9.42 24.29 12.74
C VAL A 708 8.68 24.36 11.40
N TRP A 709 7.97 23.30 11.02
CA TRP A 709 7.28 23.20 9.72
C TRP A 709 5.78 23.41 9.89
N GLN A 710 5.13 24.05 8.91
CA GLN A 710 3.69 24.37 8.97
C GLN A 710 2.75 23.17 8.79
N GLY A 711 3.30 21.97 8.69
CA GLY A 711 2.64 20.70 8.41
C GLY A 711 3.49 19.87 7.45
N LEU A 712 3.17 18.59 7.33
CA LEU A 712 3.71 17.70 6.30
C LEU A 712 2.62 17.38 5.28
N TYR A 713 3.04 16.97 4.09
CA TYR A 713 2.14 16.46 3.06
C TYR A 713 1.49 15.12 3.48
N SER A 714 2.13 14.31 4.33
CA SER A 714 1.55 13.08 4.91
C SER A 714 2.15 12.70 6.25
N GLU A 715 1.61 11.63 6.86
CA GLU A 715 2.05 11.11 8.16
C GLU A 715 3.53 10.73 8.17
N SER A 716 4.28 11.18 9.17
CA SER A 716 5.71 10.82 9.31
C SER A 716 5.95 9.41 9.87
N PHE A 717 4.90 8.74 10.32
CA PHE A 717 4.94 7.51 11.11
C PHE A 717 5.54 6.30 10.39
N ALA A 718 6.66 5.77 10.91
CA ALA A 718 7.28 4.52 10.47
C ALA A 718 7.91 3.69 11.61
N GLN A 719 7.81 4.12 12.89
CA GLN A 719 8.47 3.43 14.00
C GLN A 719 7.75 2.15 14.43
N ARG A 720 8.13 1.04 13.82
CA ARG A 720 7.42 -0.24 13.90
C ARG A 720 7.35 -0.82 15.31
N SER A 721 8.42 -0.72 16.11
CA SER A 721 8.43 -1.30 17.47
C SER A 721 7.36 -0.70 18.37
N ASN A 722 7.24 0.63 18.35
CA ASN A 722 6.24 1.34 19.13
C ASN A 722 4.85 1.18 18.50
N ALA A 723 4.74 1.26 17.17
CA ALA A 723 3.49 1.04 16.44
C ALA A 723 2.83 -0.32 16.71
N ARG A 724 3.66 -1.34 16.96
CA ARG A 724 3.24 -2.74 17.07
C ARG A 724 3.42 -3.32 18.46
N GLY A 725 3.90 -2.52 19.40
CA GLY A 725 4.02 -2.91 20.81
C GLY A 725 5.06 -4.00 21.07
N TYR A 726 6.16 -4.09 20.30
CA TYR A 726 7.25 -5.02 20.60
C TYR A 726 8.49 -4.28 21.11
N ASP A 727 9.24 -4.93 21.99
CA ASP A 727 10.46 -4.37 22.58
C ASP A 727 11.67 -4.54 21.67
N ARG A 728 12.50 -3.51 21.65
CA ARG A 728 13.83 -3.52 21.03
C ARG A 728 14.85 -2.87 21.96
N VAL A 729 16.10 -3.31 21.88
CA VAL A 729 17.22 -2.71 22.62
C VAL A 729 18.23 -2.12 21.65
N ILE A 730 18.62 -0.89 21.92
CA ILE A 730 19.64 -0.15 21.15
C ILE A 730 21.01 -0.41 21.78
N VAL A 731 21.98 -0.81 20.96
CA VAL A 731 23.37 -0.98 21.36
C VAL A 731 24.22 -0.01 20.57
N ALA A 732 24.87 0.95 21.23
CA ALA A 732 25.68 1.97 20.58
C ALA A 732 27.18 1.82 20.91
N GLU A 733 27.54 0.90 21.79
CA GLU A 733 28.89 0.69 22.30
C GLU A 733 29.63 -0.38 21.47
N PRO A 734 30.71 -0.02 20.73
CA PRO A 734 31.42 -0.97 19.87
C PRO A 734 32.01 -2.18 20.62
N ALA A 735 32.30 -2.04 21.91
CA ALA A 735 32.79 -3.14 22.74
C ALA A 735 31.70 -4.17 23.07
N ALA A 736 30.47 -3.71 23.32
CA ALA A 736 29.32 -4.58 23.56
C ALA A 736 28.94 -5.32 22.27
N TYR A 737 28.86 -4.60 21.16
CA TYR A 737 28.58 -5.16 19.83
C TYR A 737 29.48 -6.36 19.49
N LYS A 738 30.81 -6.23 19.68
CA LYS A 738 31.75 -7.34 19.45
C LYS A 738 31.44 -8.59 20.27
N THR A 739 30.96 -8.40 21.50
CA THR A 739 30.60 -9.51 22.39
C THR A 739 29.30 -10.18 21.93
N ILE A 740 28.31 -9.37 21.56
CA ILE A 740 27.00 -9.83 21.06
C ILE A 740 27.18 -10.62 19.75
N MET A 741 27.88 -10.05 18.77
CA MET A 741 28.09 -10.70 17.47
C MET A 741 28.89 -12.00 17.56
N ALA A 742 29.74 -12.17 18.58
CA ALA A 742 30.41 -13.44 18.84
C ALA A 742 29.45 -14.57 19.30
N ALA A 743 28.21 -14.24 19.69
CA ALA A 743 27.13 -15.18 19.97
C ALA A 743 26.19 -15.41 18.77
N CYS A 744 26.26 -14.56 17.74
CA CYS A 744 25.37 -14.56 16.58
C CYS A 744 26.13 -14.86 15.26
N PRO A 745 26.71 -16.07 15.09
CA PRO A 745 27.50 -16.38 13.89
C PRO A 745 26.65 -16.58 12.62
N GLU A 746 25.35 -16.79 12.76
CA GLU A 746 24.43 -17.05 11.64
C GLU A 746 23.72 -15.77 11.22
N THR A 747 23.68 -15.53 9.91
CA THR A 747 22.79 -14.55 9.27
C THR A 747 21.75 -15.34 8.50
N ILE A 748 20.47 -15.01 8.67
CA ILE A 748 19.37 -15.69 7.98
C ILE A 748 18.83 -14.85 6.83
N ASN A 749 18.48 -15.50 5.72
CA ASN A 749 17.69 -14.91 4.64
C ASN A 749 16.19 -15.13 4.86
N TYR A 750 15.35 -14.59 3.96
CA TYR A 750 13.91 -14.71 4.07
C TYR A 750 13.39 -16.17 4.13
N THR A 751 13.90 -17.08 3.30
CA THR A 751 13.47 -18.49 3.33
C THR A 751 13.84 -19.18 4.64
N GLN A 752 15.01 -18.85 5.20
CA GLN A 752 15.43 -19.34 6.52
C GLN A 752 14.58 -18.73 7.63
N ALA A 753 14.23 -17.44 7.54
CA ALA A 753 13.30 -16.78 8.47
C ALA A 753 11.93 -17.46 8.46
N LEU A 754 11.34 -17.72 7.28
CA LEU A 754 10.08 -18.47 7.19
C LEU A 754 10.18 -19.87 7.82
N THR A 755 11.32 -20.54 7.67
CA THR A 755 11.57 -21.86 8.29
C THR A 755 11.64 -21.75 9.81
N TYR A 756 12.34 -20.73 10.33
CA TYR A 756 12.40 -20.43 11.76
C TYR A 756 10.99 -20.12 12.32
N LEU A 757 10.26 -19.23 11.65
CA LEU A 757 8.93 -18.78 12.04
C LEU A 757 7.89 -19.89 12.00
N ALA A 758 7.99 -20.83 11.05
CA ALA A 758 7.12 -22.01 11.02
C ALA A 758 7.29 -22.94 12.25
N ALA A 759 8.42 -22.85 12.95
CA ALA A 759 8.69 -23.56 14.19
C ALA A 759 8.54 -22.67 15.44
N PHE A 760 8.25 -21.38 15.27
CA PHE A 760 8.11 -20.44 16.37
C PHE A 760 6.74 -20.63 17.02
N ALA A 761 6.75 -21.23 18.21
CA ALA A 761 5.55 -21.65 18.90
C ALA A 761 5.22 -20.75 20.10
N THR A 762 3.98 -20.85 20.58
CA THR A 762 3.56 -20.36 21.89
C THR A 762 4.57 -20.77 22.97
N GLN A 763 4.92 -19.82 23.84
CA GLN A 763 5.82 -20.04 24.97
C GLN A 763 5.01 -20.23 26.25
N PHE A 764 5.31 -21.32 26.94
CA PHE A 764 4.62 -21.73 28.16
C PHE A 764 5.62 -22.00 29.28
N GLU A 765 5.32 -21.46 30.46
CA GLU A 765 6.02 -21.80 31.70
C GLU A 765 5.03 -22.11 32.84
N GLY A 766 5.53 -22.55 34.00
CA GLY A 766 4.69 -22.80 35.18
C GLY A 766 4.11 -24.22 35.25
N VAL A 767 2.95 -24.37 35.88
CA VAL A 767 2.34 -25.69 36.17
C VAL A 767 1.45 -26.19 35.03
N GLU A 768 1.73 -27.41 34.54
CA GLU A 768 0.87 -28.08 33.57
C GLU A 768 -0.41 -28.64 34.21
N ASN A 769 -1.45 -28.85 33.39
CA ASN A 769 -2.71 -29.51 33.77
C ASN A 769 -3.51 -28.80 34.90
N ALA A 770 -3.28 -27.51 35.09
CA ALA A 770 -4.05 -26.64 35.98
C ALA A 770 -4.74 -25.52 35.18
N ASP A 771 -4.70 -24.27 35.66
CA ASP A 771 -5.13 -23.10 34.90
C ASP A 771 -3.96 -22.48 34.16
N VAL A 772 -4.25 -21.70 33.13
CA VAL A 772 -3.27 -20.99 32.32
C VAL A 772 -3.68 -19.54 32.22
N ILE A 773 -2.77 -18.65 32.62
CA ILE A 773 -2.85 -17.22 32.32
C ILE A 773 -2.30 -17.02 30.91
N ILE A 774 -3.03 -16.32 30.06
CA ILE A 774 -2.59 -15.90 28.73
C ILE A 774 -2.43 -14.39 28.78
N ASP A 775 -1.24 -13.91 28.42
CA ASP A 775 -0.93 -12.48 28.43
C ASP A 775 -1.68 -11.77 27.31
N ASN A 776 -2.23 -10.61 27.64
CA ASN A 776 -3.08 -9.85 26.74
C ASN A 776 -2.29 -8.74 26.05
N VAL A 777 -1.36 -9.13 25.20
CA VAL A 777 -0.28 -8.27 24.68
C VAL A 777 -0.19 -8.24 23.16
N SER A 778 -1.04 -8.98 22.44
CA SER A 778 -0.99 -9.04 20.98
C SER A 778 -2.36 -9.26 20.31
N ASN A 779 -2.37 -9.10 18.98
CA ASN A 779 -3.52 -9.49 18.17
C ASN A 779 -3.79 -11.00 18.26
N ASP A 780 -2.73 -11.80 18.34
CA ASP A 780 -2.81 -13.26 18.46
C ASP A 780 -3.42 -13.68 19.80
N SER A 781 -3.09 -13.00 20.92
CA SER A 781 -3.74 -13.29 22.21
C SER A 781 -5.25 -13.03 22.15
N THR A 782 -5.65 -11.88 21.59
CA THR A 782 -7.06 -11.53 21.41
C THR A 782 -7.78 -12.52 20.49
N ALA A 783 -7.17 -12.90 19.36
CA ALA A 783 -7.74 -13.85 18.41
C ALA A 783 -7.86 -15.26 19.01
N ALA A 784 -6.89 -15.71 19.80
CA ALA A 784 -6.93 -16.97 20.53
C ALA A 784 -8.07 -17.02 21.55
N ILE A 785 -8.29 -15.95 22.31
CA ILE A 785 -9.42 -15.86 23.24
C ILE A 785 -10.75 -15.97 22.48
N ASN A 786 -10.90 -15.23 21.40
CA ASN A 786 -12.10 -15.30 20.56
C ASN A 786 -12.30 -16.70 19.95
N ALA A 787 -11.22 -17.40 19.57
CA ALA A 787 -11.30 -18.79 19.10
C ALA A 787 -11.80 -19.76 20.17
N LEU A 788 -11.31 -19.64 21.41
CA LEU A 788 -11.79 -20.42 22.55
C LEU A 788 -13.27 -20.16 22.84
N LEU A 789 -13.69 -18.89 22.86
CA LEU A 789 -15.08 -18.50 23.09
C LEU A 789 -16.02 -19.03 22.01
N ARG A 790 -15.63 -18.97 20.72
CA ARG A 790 -16.39 -19.58 19.62
C ARG A 790 -16.50 -21.10 19.73
N ALA A 791 -15.46 -21.75 20.24
CA ALA A 791 -15.46 -23.19 20.51
C ALA A 791 -16.32 -23.57 21.75
N GLY A 792 -16.91 -22.59 22.43
CA GLY A 792 -17.74 -22.80 23.62
C GLY A 792 -16.94 -23.16 24.87
N LYS A 793 -15.65 -22.82 24.90
CA LYS A 793 -14.76 -23.02 26.05
C LYS A 793 -14.94 -21.90 27.07
N THR A 794 -14.61 -22.18 28.32
CA THR A 794 -14.69 -21.19 29.41
C THR A 794 -13.38 -20.42 29.47
N VAL A 795 -13.45 -19.12 29.21
CA VAL A 795 -12.33 -18.18 29.38
C VAL A 795 -12.81 -17.03 30.24
N ALA A 796 -11.94 -16.52 31.11
CA ALA A 796 -12.23 -15.38 31.97
C ALA A 796 -11.17 -14.29 31.84
N MET A 797 -11.56 -13.04 32.10
CA MET A 797 -10.63 -11.91 32.23
C MET A 797 -10.34 -11.69 33.71
N ILE A 798 -9.07 -11.52 34.07
CA ILE A 798 -8.64 -11.24 35.43
C ILE A 798 -8.97 -9.78 35.77
N THR A 799 -9.71 -9.56 36.85
CA THR A 799 -10.33 -8.27 37.19
C THR A 799 -9.59 -7.48 38.27
N GLU A 800 -8.75 -8.15 39.07
CA GLU A 800 -7.99 -7.56 40.18
C GLU A 800 -6.62 -8.23 40.32
N GLY A 801 -5.68 -7.55 40.99
CA GLY A 801 -4.32 -8.07 41.24
C GLY A 801 -3.29 -7.58 40.22
N SER A 802 -2.10 -8.17 40.22
CA SER A 802 -1.01 -7.87 39.27
C SER A 802 -1.36 -8.29 37.85
N GLU A 803 -2.08 -9.39 37.70
CA GLU A 803 -2.47 -9.97 36.41
C GLU A 803 -3.75 -9.35 35.83
N LYS A 804 -4.21 -8.23 36.38
CA LYS A 804 -5.44 -7.59 35.93
C LYS A 804 -5.34 -7.24 34.45
N GLY A 805 -6.32 -7.63 33.64
CA GLY A 805 -6.32 -7.41 32.20
C GLY A 805 -5.91 -8.65 31.38
N ASN A 806 -5.17 -9.59 31.98
CA ASN A 806 -4.84 -10.87 31.34
C ASN A 806 -6.03 -11.84 31.38
N PHE A 807 -5.92 -12.91 30.59
CA PHE A 807 -6.95 -13.93 30.49
C PHE A 807 -6.59 -15.18 31.27
N ILE A 808 -7.57 -15.96 31.69
CA ILE A 808 -7.37 -17.26 32.33
C ILE A 808 -8.33 -18.31 31.77
N CYS A 809 -7.80 -19.50 31.48
CA CYS A 809 -8.57 -20.68 31.06
C CYS A 809 -7.94 -21.97 31.59
N SER A 810 -8.58 -23.11 31.30
CA SER A 810 -7.99 -24.41 31.63
C SER A 810 -6.79 -24.72 30.72
N TYR A 811 -5.83 -25.51 31.23
CA TYR A 811 -4.71 -25.99 30.42
C TYR A 811 -5.18 -26.80 29.19
N GLU A 812 -6.21 -27.62 29.34
CA GLU A 812 -6.78 -28.39 28.23
C GLU A 812 -7.29 -27.47 27.10
N ASP A 813 -7.98 -26.39 27.45
CA ASP A 813 -8.52 -25.44 26.49
C ASP A 813 -7.40 -24.63 25.82
N PHE A 814 -6.44 -24.14 26.59
CA PHE A 814 -5.25 -23.45 26.08
C PHE A 814 -4.51 -24.28 25.01
N MET A 815 -4.32 -25.58 25.26
CA MET A 815 -3.66 -26.47 24.30
C MET A 815 -4.40 -26.61 22.96
N THR A 816 -5.69 -26.25 22.89
CA THR A 816 -6.44 -26.24 21.62
C THR A 816 -6.07 -25.08 20.70
N VAL A 817 -5.47 -24.01 21.24
CA VAL A 817 -5.07 -22.80 20.51
C VAL A 817 -3.55 -22.59 20.46
N ALA A 818 -2.78 -23.13 21.41
CA ALA A 818 -1.33 -22.90 21.53
C ALA A 818 -0.49 -23.26 20.29
N LYS A 819 -0.98 -24.16 19.42
CA LYS A 819 -0.31 -24.54 18.16
C LYS A 819 -0.64 -23.60 16.99
N ASP A 820 -1.74 -22.86 17.09
CA ASP A 820 -2.28 -22.04 16.02
C ASP A 820 -1.87 -20.58 16.22
N TYR A 821 -1.60 -20.12 17.45
CA TYR A 821 -1.22 -18.74 17.76
C TYR A 821 0.16 -18.66 18.42
N VAL A 822 0.78 -17.48 18.39
CA VAL A 822 2.00 -17.14 19.14
C VAL A 822 1.60 -16.43 20.44
N LEU A 823 1.58 -17.17 21.54
CA LEU A 823 1.14 -16.70 22.86
C LEU A 823 2.28 -16.73 23.88
N THR A 824 2.21 -15.83 24.86
CA THR A 824 2.90 -15.97 26.14
C THR A 824 1.90 -16.47 27.18
N ALA A 825 2.25 -17.55 27.89
CA ALA A 825 1.34 -18.18 28.82
C ALA A 825 2.03 -18.78 30.05
N THR A 826 1.38 -18.66 31.20
CA THR A 826 1.88 -19.16 32.49
C THR A 826 0.86 -20.07 33.16
N GLY A 827 1.25 -21.32 33.38
CA GLY A 827 0.49 -22.29 34.15
C GLY A 827 0.48 -21.97 35.64
N VAL A 828 -0.71 -21.91 36.24
CA VAL A 828 -0.94 -21.52 37.65
C VAL A 828 -2.00 -22.40 38.32
N TYR A 829 -2.01 -22.42 39.65
CA TYR A 829 -3.17 -22.85 40.41
C TYR A 829 -4.10 -21.65 40.63
N GLY A 830 -5.17 -21.55 39.85
CA GLY A 830 -6.01 -20.34 39.78
C GLY A 830 -6.90 -20.08 40.99
N THR A 831 -6.91 -20.96 42.01
CA THR A 831 -7.63 -20.66 43.26
C THR A 831 -7.14 -19.35 43.88
N GLY A 832 -8.04 -18.37 43.97
CA GLY A 832 -7.76 -17.05 44.54
C GLY A 832 -7.57 -15.95 43.50
N ILE A 833 -7.36 -16.30 42.22
CA ILE A 833 -7.37 -15.35 41.11
C ILE A 833 -8.80 -14.82 40.95
N LYS A 834 -8.91 -13.49 40.92
CA LYS A 834 -10.20 -12.81 40.71
C LYS A 834 -10.38 -12.60 39.22
N ALA A 835 -11.21 -13.42 38.60
CA ALA A 835 -11.54 -13.34 37.19
C ALA A 835 -13.03 -13.58 36.96
N ALA A 836 -13.58 -12.93 35.94
CA ALA A 836 -14.98 -13.07 35.53
C ALA A 836 -15.06 -13.71 34.15
N VAL A 837 -15.96 -14.69 33.99
CA VAL A 837 -16.12 -15.43 32.73
C VAL A 837 -16.63 -14.50 31.64
N ILE A 838 -16.03 -14.59 30.45
CA ILE A 838 -16.35 -13.80 29.27
C ILE A 838 -17.46 -14.51 28.48
N LEU A 839 -18.51 -13.79 28.10
CA LEU A 839 -19.47 -14.22 27.10
C LEU A 839 -18.93 -13.91 25.70
N ASN A 840 -19.07 -14.84 24.75
CA ASN A 840 -18.67 -14.63 23.35
C ASN A 840 -19.37 -13.37 22.76
N PRO A 841 -18.62 -12.29 22.48
CA PRO A 841 -19.20 -11.01 22.12
C PRO A 841 -19.60 -10.93 20.64
N GLN A 842 -20.72 -10.27 20.36
CA GLN A 842 -21.08 -9.77 19.04
C GLN A 842 -20.92 -8.25 18.97
N VAL A 843 -20.15 -7.78 18.00
CA VAL A 843 -19.79 -6.38 17.83
C VAL A 843 -20.60 -5.76 16.69
N TYR A 844 -21.22 -4.61 16.94
CA TYR A 844 -21.80 -3.80 15.86
C TYR A 844 -20.85 -2.67 15.48
N LEU A 845 -20.53 -2.56 14.18
CA LEU A 845 -19.72 -1.47 13.64
C LEU A 845 -20.63 -0.39 13.02
N PRO A 846 -20.55 0.86 13.47
CA PRO A 846 -21.29 1.95 12.87
C PRO A 846 -20.69 2.36 11.51
N GLY A 847 -21.53 2.91 10.62
CA GLY A 847 -21.05 3.63 9.44
C GLY A 847 -20.80 2.80 8.18
N LYS A 848 -21.28 1.55 8.10
CA LYS A 848 -21.26 0.75 6.86
C LYS A 848 -22.06 1.47 5.76
N PRO A 849 -21.46 1.77 4.59
CA PRO A 849 -22.18 2.36 3.46
C PRO A 849 -23.10 1.33 2.78
N ALA A 850 -24.07 1.82 2.01
CA ALA A 850 -24.86 0.99 1.11
C ALA A 850 -24.11 0.71 -0.21
N ASP A 851 -24.51 -0.35 -0.90
CA ASP A 851 -24.01 -0.68 -2.23
C ASP A 851 -24.29 0.41 -3.25
N ASN A 852 -23.34 0.61 -4.17
CA ASN A 852 -23.43 1.57 -5.26
C ASN A 852 -24.38 1.06 -6.36
N THR A 853 -25.11 1.99 -6.98
CA THR A 853 -26.08 1.69 -8.06
C THR A 853 -25.50 1.85 -9.48
N SER A 854 -24.21 2.18 -9.60
CA SER A 854 -23.48 2.33 -10.87
C SER A 854 -22.00 2.03 -10.65
N GLY A 855 -21.31 1.51 -11.68
CA GLY A 855 -19.91 1.11 -11.57
C GLY A 855 -19.73 -0.11 -10.66
N TYR A 856 -18.59 -0.20 -9.98
CA TYR A 856 -18.29 -1.26 -9.03
C TYR A 856 -19.22 -1.17 -7.80
N VAL A 857 -19.87 -2.29 -7.48
CA VAL A 857 -20.97 -2.34 -6.50
C VAL A 857 -20.54 -1.95 -5.07
N GLU A 858 -19.28 -2.19 -4.70
CA GLU A 858 -18.74 -1.86 -3.36
C GLU A 858 -17.86 -0.61 -3.37
N THR A 859 -17.94 0.26 -4.38
CA THR A 859 -17.06 1.44 -4.50
C THR A 859 -17.00 2.27 -3.22
N THR A 860 -18.15 2.64 -2.64
CA THR A 860 -18.18 3.48 -1.41
C THR A 860 -17.61 2.75 -0.20
N LEU A 861 -17.74 1.42 -0.18
CA LEU A 861 -17.20 0.56 0.87
C LEU A 861 -15.68 0.47 0.78
N ARG A 862 -15.12 0.22 -0.41
CA ARG A 862 -13.68 0.05 -0.63
C ARG A 862 -12.94 1.40 -0.71
N SER A 863 -13.49 2.37 -1.44
CA SER A 863 -12.86 3.67 -1.67
C SER A 863 -13.82 4.82 -1.36
N GLY A 864 -14.00 5.09 -0.06
CA GLY A 864 -14.87 6.16 0.44
C GLY A 864 -15.30 6.02 1.91
N SER A 865 -15.13 4.83 2.50
CA SER A 865 -15.46 4.55 3.91
C SER A 865 -14.25 4.00 4.68
N TYR A 866 -13.08 4.61 4.51
CA TYR A 866 -11.79 4.14 5.02
C TYR A 866 -11.83 3.74 6.51
N ASN A 867 -12.31 4.64 7.37
CA ASN A 867 -12.42 4.42 8.80
C ASN A 867 -13.29 3.19 9.17
N TYR A 868 -14.42 2.98 8.47
CA TYR A 868 -15.21 1.75 8.67
C TYR A 868 -14.44 0.51 8.24
N ARG A 869 -13.68 0.58 7.14
CA ARG A 869 -12.84 -0.54 6.68
C ARG A 869 -11.72 -0.83 7.66
N PHE A 870 -11.08 0.17 8.23
CA PHE A 870 -10.07 0.00 9.28
C PHE A 870 -10.65 -0.66 10.53
N ASP A 871 -11.83 -0.22 10.99
CA ASP A 871 -12.54 -0.86 12.09
C ASP A 871 -12.83 -2.34 11.79
N TRP A 872 -13.32 -2.61 10.58
CA TRP A 872 -13.62 -3.97 10.15
C TRP A 872 -12.36 -4.84 10.09
N LEU A 873 -11.26 -4.32 9.54
CA LEU A 873 -9.98 -5.04 9.43
C LEU A 873 -9.38 -5.32 10.80
N ALA A 874 -9.34 -4.33 11.69
CA ALA A 874 -8.81 -4.48 13.05
C ALA A 874 -9.60 -5.51 13.86
N LEU A 875 -10.94 -5.43 13.85
CA LEU A 875 -11.80 -6.39 14.53
C LEU A 875 -11.73 -7.79 13.92
N THR A 876 -11.55 -7.90 12.60
CA THR A 876 -11.31 -9.20 11.93
C THR A 876 -9.97 -9.79 12.34
N ALA A 877 -8.90 -9.00 12.38
CA ALA A 877 -7.56 -9.44 12.79
C ALA A 877 -7.54 -9.93 14.25
N MET A 878 -8.27 -9.26 15.14
CA MET A 878 -8.50 -9.68 16.53
C MET A 878 -9.48 -10.86 16.67
N GLY A 879 -10.07 -11.34 15.58
CA GLY A 879 -10.97 -12.46 15.55
C GLY A 879 -12.34 -12.20 16.18
N PHE A 880 -12.84 -10.96 16.24
CA PHE A 880 -14.19 -10.70 16.76
C PHE A 880 -15.27 -11.20 15.80
N THR A 881 -16.50 -11.39 16.33
CA THR A 881 -17.68 -11.67 15.49
C THR A 881 -18.52 -10.41 15.38
N MET A 882 -18.84 -10.01 14.16
CA MET A 882 -19.55 -8.78 13.84
C MET A 882 -21.01 -9.09 13.49
N THR A 883 -21.91 -8.17 13.82
CA THR A 883 -23.33 -8.26 13.49
C THR A 883 -23.82 -6.94 12.88
N ASP A 884 -24.60 -7.03 11.80
CA ASP A 884 -25.36 -5.90 11.24
C ASP A 884 -26.72 -5.72 11.98
N ASP A 885 -27.08 -6.66 12.88
CA ASP A 885 -28.29 -6.64 13.70
C ASP A 885 -27.98 -6.10 15.10
N LEU A 886 -28.33 -4.84 15.33
CA LEU A 886 -28.14 -4.14 16.61
C LEU A 886 -28.78 -4.87 17.80
N THR A 887 -29.85 -5.64 17.60
CA THR A 887 -30.53 -6.33 18.70
C THR A 887 -29.74 -7.52 19.24
N LYS A 888 -28.73 -7.98 18.49
CA LYS A 888 -27.81 -9.04 18.90
C LYS A 888 -26.47 -8.50 19.38
N ALA A 889 -26.20 -7.22 19.19
CA ALA A 889 -24.93 -6.61 19.56
C ALA A 889 -24.77 -6.57 21.08
N ASN A 890 -23.65 -7.09 21.56
CA ASN A 890 -23.23 -6.91 22.95
C ASN A 890 -22.62 -5.53 23.16
N VAL A 891 -21.93 -5.01 22.14
CA VAL A 891 -21.21 -3.74 22.17
C VAL A 891 -21.26 -3.06 20.80
N ILE A 892 -21.18 -1.73 20.79
CA ILE A 892 -21.00 -0.92 19.59
C ILE A 892 -19.59 -0.32 19.66
N VAL A 893 -18.80 -0.51 18.61
CA VAL A 893 -17.38 -0.08 18.59
C VAL A 893 -17.04 0.44 17.20
N GLY A 894 -16.44 1.62 17.11
CA GLY A 894 -15.94 2.12 15.83
C GLY A 894 -15.51 3.58 15.83
N SER A 895 -14.81 3.96 14.77
CA SER A 895 -14.32 5.31 14.48
C SER A 895 -15.33 6.14 13.68
N ARG A 896 -16.51 5.62 13.35
CA ARG A 896 -17.57 6.33 12.60
C ARG A 896 -18.68 6.84 13.49
N ALA A 897 -19.35 7.90 13.03
CA ALA A 897 -20.57 8.40 13.65
C ALA A 897 -21.66 7.31 13.79
N LEU A 898 -22.32 7.25 14.94
CA LEU A 898 -23.46 6.35 15.18
C LEU A 898 -24.62 6.66 14.23
N SER A 899 -25.39 5.65 13.82
CA SER A 899 -26.72 5.84 13.23
C SER A 899 -27.75 6.21 14.31
N ASP A 900 -28.96 6.62 13.93
CA ASP A 900 -30.01 6.97 14.90
C ASP A 900 -30.43 5.75 15.73
N ASP A 901 -30.53 4.58 15.11
CA ASP A 901 -30.85 3.32 15.78
C ASP A 901 -29.72 2.88 16.72
N ALA A 902 -28.45 3.03 16.29
CA ALA A 902 -27.31 2.72 17.14
C ALA A 902 -27.25 3.67 18.36
N LEU A 903 -27.47 4.98 18.16
CA LEU A 903 -27.56 5.93 19.26
C LEU A 903 -28.71 5.60 20.23
N ALA A 904 -29.86 5.16 19.72
CA ALA A 904 -30.98 4.73 20.55
C ALA A 904 -30.60 3.50 21.40
N ALA A 905 -29.86 2.54 20.84
CA ALA A 905 -29.35 1.38 21.57
C ALA A 905 -28.35 1.78 22.67
N VAL A 906 -27.43 2.71 22.39
CA VAL A 906 -26.50 3.25 23.39
C VAL A 906 -27.25 3.90 24.55
N LYS A 907 -28.25 4.74 24.25
CA LYS A 907 -29.10 5.37 25.28
C LYS A 907 -29.93 4.36 26.09
N ALA A 908 -30.10 3.14 25.57
CA ALA A 908 -30.86 2.07 26.20
C ALA A 908 -30.01 1.03 26.95
N GLY A 909 -28.68 1.20 27.01
CA GLY A 909 -27.80 0.32 27.78
C GLY A 909 -26.72 -0.43 27.00
N THR A 910 -26.70 -0.34 25.66
CA THR A 910 -25.64 -1.02 24.89
C THR A 910 -24.31 -0.26 25.05
N PRO A 911 -23.23 -0.89 25.57
CA PRO A 911 -21.94 -0.23 25.71
C PRO A 911 -21.39 0.26 24.38
N TYR A 912 -20.79 1.46 24.39
CA TYR A 912 -20.25 2.12 23.21
C TYR A 912 -18.81 2.56 23.37
N MET A 913 -17.96 2.22 22.40
CA MET A 913 -16.64 2.80 22.24
C MET A 913 -16.54 3.58 20.93
N GLY A 914 -16.19 4.86 21.01
CA GLY A 914 -15.91 5.72 19.86
C GLY A 914 -14.48 6.24 19.89
N TYR A 915 -13.74 6.13 18.78
CA TYR A 915 -12.33 6.53 18.72
C TYR A 915 -11.98 7.33 17.46
N SER A 916 -12.55 8.52 17.32
CA SER A 916 -12.13 9.50 16.32
C SER A 916 -12.88 10.81 16.53
N ASN A 917 -12.40 11.87 15.88
CA ASN A 917 -13.15 13.11 15.77
C ASN A 917 -14.54 12.91 15.10
N ASP A 918 -14.69 12.02 14.12
CA ASP A 918 -15.96 11.75 13.44
C ASP A 918 -16.97 11.02 14.34
N ALA A 919 -16.53 10.03 15.11
CA ALA A 919 -17.35 9.33 16.10
C ALA A 919 -17.92 10.30 17.15
N ILE A 920 -17.13 11.31 17.53
CA ILE A 920 -17.48 12.30 18.55
C ILE A 920 -18.36 13.41 17.96
N THR A 921 -17.87 14.10 16.92
CA THR A 921 -18.55 15.28 16.37
C THR A 921 -19.77 14.93 15.52
N GLY A 922 -19.81 13.72 14.93
CA GLY A 922 -20.97 13.22 14.19
C GLY A 922 -22.24 13.12 15.04
N ARG A 923 -22.13 13.15 16.37
CA ARG A 923 -23.23 13.24 17.33
C ARG A 923 -23.07 14.40 18.32
N SER A 924 -22.62 15.55 17.81
CA SER A 924 -22.35 16.76 18.60
C SER A 924 -23.43 17.14 19.62
N ALA A 925 -24.72 17.05 19.27
CA ALA A 925 -25.80 17.35 20.22
C ALA A 925 -25.79 16.41 21.44
N PHE A 926 -25.60 15.11 21.23
CA PHE A 926 -25.49 14.14 22.31
C PHE A 926 -24.20 14.35 23.13
N MET A 927 -23.07 14.62 22.46
CA MET A 927 -21.81 14.91 23.15
C MET A 927 -21.88 16.19 23.99
N GLN A 928 -22.57 17.23 23.51
CA GLN A 928 -22.83 18.45 24.28
C GLN A 928 -23.74 18.19 25.49
N GLU A 929 -24.77 17.35 25.36
CA GLU A 929 -25.62 16.92 26.49
C GLU A 929 -24.79 16.23 27.60
N LEU A 930 -23.74 15.49 27.22
CA LEU A 930 -22.80 14.86 28.14
C LEU A 930 -21.74 15.81 28.71
N GLY A 931 -21.55 16.99 28.12
CA GLY A 931 -20.48 17.93 28.48
C GLY A 931 -19.11 17.55 27.91
N VAL A 932 -19.08 16.89 26.74
CA VAL A 932 -17.86 16.55 26.00
C VAL A 932 -17.55 17.67 25.01
N GLU A 933 -16.30 18.15 25.04
CA GLU A 933 -15.75 19.09 24.05
C GLU A 933 -14.39 18.60 23.58
N ILE A 934 -14.10 18.72 22.28
CA ILE A 934 -12.85 18.29 21.64
C ILE A 934 -12.23 19.47 20.90
N SER A 935 -10.90 19.49 20.81
CA SER A 935 -10.12 20.46 20.04
C SER A 935 -8.94 19.77 19.38
N SER A 936 -8.26 20.47 18.47
CA SER A 936 -7.08 20.00 17.74
C SER A 936 -6.07 21.13 17.56
N CYS A 937 -4.83 20.80 17.24
CA CYS A 937 -3.81 21.78 16.88
C CYS A 937 -4.03 22.27 15.44
N ASP A 938 -3.76 23.56 15.17
CA ASP A 938 -4.04 24.17 13.86
C ASP A 938 -2.99 23.81 12.78
N LYS A 939 -1.78 23.43 13.20
CA LYS A 939 -0.63 23.13 12.33
C LYS A 939 0.15 21.89 12.78
N GLY A 940 -0.55 20.87 13.24
CA GLY A 940 0.05 19.58 13.61
C GLY A 940 -0.58 18.44 12.82
N THR A 941 0.21 17.40 12.55
CA THR A 941 -0.26 16.20 11.84
C THR A 941 -0.69 15.12 12.83
N ASP A 942 0.22 14.22 13.15
CA ASP A 942 0.09 13.00 13.92
C ASP A 942 1.32 12.87 14.81
N PHE A 943 1.18 12.20 15.95
CA PHE A 943 2.28 12.04 16.90
C PHE A 943 2.39 10.61 17.39
N LEU A 944 3.62 10.17 17.57
CA LEU A 944 3.93 9.12 18.53
C LEU A 944 4.20 9.79 19.88
N GLY A 945 3.14 9.96 20.66
CA GLY A 945 3.12 10.74 21.89
C GLY A 945 3.53 9.92 23.12
N ARG A 946 4.00 10.61 24.17
CA ARG A 946 4.19 10.00 25.49
C ARG A 946 2.95 10.23 26.34
N VAL A 947 2.47 9.19 27.00
CA VAL A 947 1.22 9.20 27.74
C VAL A 947 1.37 8.74 29.20
N VAL A 948 0.35 9.04 30.01
CA VAL A 948 0.21 8.58 31.38
C VAL A 948 -1.21 8.05 31.64
N TYR A 949 -1.28 7.03 32.48
CA TYR A 949 -2.54 6.37 32.86
C TYR A 949 -2.88 6.72 34.31
N SER A 950 -3.75 7.73 34.48
CA SER A 950 -4.11 8.23 35.83
C SER A 950 -4.96 7.26 36.64
N ASN A 951 -5.62 6.30 35.99
CA ASN A 951 -6.47 5.30 36.62
C ASN A 951 -6.17 3.93 36.02
N ASN A 952 -6.22 2.87 36.83
CA ASN A 952 -6.13 1.50 36.36
C ASN A 952 -7.54 0.91 36.21
N THR A 953 -8.03 0.80 34.98
CA THR A 953 -9.32 0.22 34.59
C THR A 953 -9.08 -1.05 33.78
N LEU A 954 -10.11 -1.85 33.48
CA LEU A 954 -9.92 -3.00 32.60
C LEU A 954 -9.61 -2.61 31.15
N VAL A 955 -9.90 -1.38 30.75
CA VAL A 955 -9.67 -0.90 29.37
C VAL A 955 -8.18 -0.61 29.13
N ASN A 956 -7.45 -0.16 30.16
CA ASN A 956 -6.05 0.24 30.05
C ASN A 956 -5.07 -0.56 30.94
N ALA A 957 -5.54 -1.60 31.64
CA ALA A 957 -4.70 -2.37 32.57
C ALA A 957 -3.47 -2.98 31.89
N THR A 958 -3.60 -3.48 30.66
CA THR A 958 -2.47 -4.04 29.91
C THR A 958 -1.32 -3.04 29.80
N TYR A 959 -1.55 -1.85 29.24
CA TYR A 959 -0.50 -0.84 29.07
C TYR A 959 0.19 -0.46 30.39
N ILE A 960 -0.59 -0.40 31.49
CA ILE A 960 -0.03 -0.13 32.83
C ILE A 960 0.87 -1.26 33.31
N ASN A 961 0.48 -2.51 33.08
CA ASN A 961 1.25 -3.68 33.50
C ASN A 961 2.53 -3.84 32.68
N GLU A 962 2.45 -3.60 31.37
CA GLU A 962 3.60 -3.63 30.45
C GLU A 962 4.51 -2.41 30.60
N GLY A 963 4.08 -1.39 31.34
CA GLY A 963 4.82 -0.13 31.46
C GLY A 963 4.91 0.64 30.14
N ASP A 964 3.95 0.41 29.24
CA ASP A 964 3.86 1.13 27.97
C ASP A 964 3.44 2.58 28.24
N ASP A 965 4.30 3.54 27.89
CA ASP A 965 4.07 4.97 28.07
C ASP A 965 4.01 5.74 26.75
N VAL A 966 3.76 5.02 25.65
CA VAL A 966 3.72 5.56 24.29
C VAL A 966 2.36 5.27 23.66
N MET A 967 1.86 6.21 22.86
CA MET A 967 0.62 6.03 22.10
C MET A 967 0.76 6.72 20.75
N TYR A 968 0.39 6.05 19.67
CA TYR A 968 0.22 6.72 18.39
C TYR A 968 -1.13 7.44 18.33
N GLU A 969 -1.07 8.70 17.96
CA GLU A 969 -2.18 9.61 17.90
C GLU A 969 -2.32 10.11 16.48
N TYR A 970 -3.19 9.45 15.71
CA TYR A 970 -3.54 9.94 14.37
C TYR A 970 -4.39 11.20 14.48
N GLY A 971 -3.77 12.34 14.17
CA GLY A 971 -4.31 13.67 14.40
C GLY A 971 -3.71 14.33 15.64
N THR A 972 -4.28 15.47 16.02
CA THR A 972 -3.84 16.24 17.20
C THR A 972 -4.99 16.51 18.14
N ASN A 973 -5.96 15.60 18.20
CA ASN A 973 -7.20 15.84 18.92
C ASN A 973 -7.04 15.55 20.42
N TRP A 974 -7.66 16.38 21.27
CA TRP A 974 -7.80 16.11 22.71
C TRP A 974 -9.13 16.62 23.25
N PHE A 975 -9.55 16.08 24.38
CA PHE A 975 -10.74 16.54 25.09
C PHE A 975 -10.42 17.79 25.94
N THR A 976 -11.05 18.92 25.60
CA THR A 976 -11.00 20.14 26.41
C THR A 976 -11.98 20.09 27.58
N LYS A 977 -13.05 19.28 27.45
CA LYS A 977 -13.96 18.93 28.54
C LYS A 977 -14.39 17.47 28.43
N ILE A 978 -14.46 16.82 29.59
CA ILE A 978 -15.03 15.48 29.75
C ILE A 978 -16.21 15.52 30.74
N PRO A 979 -17.15 14.55 30.67
CA PRO A 979 -18.32 14.52 31.54
C PRO A 979 -17.92 14.46 33.02
N LYS A 980 -18.73 15.09 33.89
CA LYS A 980 -18.50 15.02 35.33
C LYS A 980 -18.65 13.58 35.81
N GLY A 981 -17.62 13.03 36.44
CA GLY A 981 -17.59 11.65 36.93
C GLY A 981 -17.02 10.64 35.93
N ALA A 982 -16.55 11.10 34.76
CA ALA A 982 -15.75 10.28 33.86
C ALA A 982 -14.40 9.89 34.49
N THR A 983 -13.91 8.71 34.14
CA THR A 983 -12.60 8.19 34.51
C THR A 983 -11.65 8.39 33.33
N VAL A 984 -10.56 9.12 33.54
CA VAL A 984 -9.51 9.28 32.51
C VAL A 984 -8.82 7.94 32.28
N LEU A 985 -8.81 7.49 31.03
CA LEU A 985 -8.11 6.28 30.60
C LEU A 985 -6.68 6.60 30.21
N VAL A 986 -6.47 7.66 29.42
CA VAL A 986 -5.15 8.04 28.89
C VAL A 986 -5.06 9.58 28.75
N GLN A 987 -3.90 10.13 29.07
CA GLN A 987 -3.59 11.55 29.00
C GLN A 987 -2.16 11.76 28.49
N ASN A 988 -1.94 12.80 27.70
CA ASN A 988 -0.61 13.13 27.23
C ASN A 988 0.27 13.62 28.41
N ALA A 989 1.54 13.22 28.39
CA ALA A 989 2.45 13.29 29.53
C ALA A 989 3.16 14.65 29.69
N GLY A 990 2.96 15.59 28.77
CA GLY A 990 3.65 16.89 28.73
C GLY A 990 5.12 16.77 28.36
N LYS A 991 5.54 15.66 27.75
CA LYS A 991 6.91 15.41 27.27
C LYS A 991 6.95 15.57 25.75
N ASP A 992 8.14 15.79 25.19
CA ASP A 992 8.29 15.81 23.74
C ASP A 992 7.86 14.44 23.14
N PRO A 993 7.07 14.44 22.06
CA PRO A 993 6.76 13.24 21.30
C PRO A 993 8.03 12.57 20.79
N LEU A 994 7.96 11.26 20.55
CA LEU A 994 9.04 10.52 19.88
C LEU A 994 9.11 10.87 18.39
N GLN A 995 7.94 11.02 17.78
CA GLN A 995 7.80 11.35 16.36
C GLN A 995 6.58 12.24 16.13
N GLY A 996 6.65 13.07 15.09
CA GLY A 996 5.52 13.83 14.55
C GLY A 996 5.94 15.20 14.03
N CYS A 997 5.00 15.95 13.45
CA CYS A 997 5.27 17.28 12.91
C CYS A 997 4.28 18.33 13.42
N ILE A 998 4.82 19.49 13.83
CA ILE A 998 4.04 20.66 14.22
C ILE A 998 4.80 21.95 13.98
N CYS A 999 4.06 23.05 13.83
CA CYS A 999 4.64 24.39 13.76
C CYS A 999 4.61 25.08 15.13
N LEU A 1000 5.77 25.32 15.75
CA LEU A 1000 5.90 26.06 17.02
C LEU A 1000 6.61 27.41 16.84
N THR A 1001 6.30 28.13 15.77
CA THR A 1001 6.99 29.39 15.42
C THR A 1001 6.46 30.62 16.14
N ASP A 1002 5.33 30.52 16.86
CA ASP A 1002 4.76 31.60 17.66
C ASP A 1002 4.17 31.12 19.01
N ASP A 1003 3.86 32.09 19.88
CA ASP A 1003 3.39 31.85 21.24
C ASP A 1003 1.99 31.20 21.29
N GLU A 1004 1.13 31.45 20.29
CA GLU A 1004 -0.25 30.91 20.25
C GLU A 1004 -0.23 29.42 19.90
N LEU A 1005 0.52 29.05 18.85
CA LEU A 1005 0.74 27.66 18.46
C LEU A 1005 1.44 26.87 19.57
N THR A 1006 2.44 27.47 20.22
CA THR A 1006 3.14 26.86 21.37
C THR A 1006 2.18 26.65 22.55
N ALA A 1007 1.32 27.62 22.86
CA ALA A 1007 0.33 27.48 23.93
C ALA A 1007 -0.73 26.41 23.60
N GLN A 1008 -1.17 26.32 22.34
CA GLN A 1008 -2.10 25.31 21.87
C GLN A 1008 -1.49 23.90 21.98
N PHE A 1009 -0.26 23.70 21.47
CA PHE A 1009 0.46 22.44 21.61
C PHE A 1009 0.63 22.04 23.08
N ASN A 1010 0.97 22.98 23.97
CA ASN A 1010 1.07 22.68 25.40
C ASN A 1010 -0.26 22.22 26.02
N GLN A 1011 -1.41 22.70 25.53
CA GLN A 1011 -2.71 22.20 25.98
C GLN A 1011 -2.96 20.78 25.50
N TYR A 1012 -2.69 20.50 24.22
CA TYR A 1012 -2.77 19.16 23.64
C TYR A 1012 -1.83 18.17 24.35
N ASN A 1013 -0.56 18.54 24.52
CA ASN A 1013 0.47 17.68 25.10
C ASN A 1013 0.26 17.40 26.60
N ASN A 1014 -0.68 18.08 27.26
CA ASN A 1014 -1.13 17.78 28.63
C ASN A 1014 -2.61 17.34 28.67
N GLY A 1015 -3.23 17.16 27.51
CA GLY A 1015 -4.66 16.93 27.34
C GLY A 1015 -5.06 15.49 27.58
N VAL A 1016 -6.33 15.30 27.95
CA VAL A 1016 -6.94 13.96 28.01
C VAL A 1016 -7.25 13.51 26.59
N VAL A 1017 -6.77 12.32 26.22
CA VAL A 1017 -7.00 11.76 24.87
C VAL A 1017 -7.90 10.52 24.90
N GLY A 1018 -8.24 10.02 26.09
CA GLY A 1018 -9.23 8.96 26.26
C GLY A 1018 -9.85 8.91 27.66
N PHE A 1019 -11.15 8.62 27.72
CA PHE A 1019 -11.89 8.47 28.99
C PHE A 1019 -13.02 7.44 28.87
N GLU A 1020 -13.45 6.90 30.01
CA GLU A 1020 -14.69 6.14 30.13
C GLU A 1020 -15.69 6.85 31.06
N TYR A 1021 -16.97 6.67 30.80
CA TYR A 1021 -18.06 7.32 31.52
C TYR A 1021 -19.25 6.38 31.66
N GLN A 1022 -19.63 6.12 32.91
CA GLN A 1022 -20.79 5.33 33.27
C GLN A 1022 -21.76 6.15 34.12
N ASN A 1023 -22.99 6.32 33.65
CA ASN A 1023 -24.05 7.02 34.40
C ASN A 1023 -25.44 6.58 33.95
N GLY A 1024 -26.21 6.00 34.88
CA GLY A 1024 -27.49 5.39 34.55
C GLY A 1024 -27.31 4.22 33.58
N ASP A 1025 -28.03 4.25 32.47
CA ASP A 1025 -27.91 3.23 31.41
C ASP A 1025 -26.75 3.52 30.44
N LEU A 1026 -26.02 4.63 30.56
CA LEU A 1026 -24.90 4.93 29.67
C LEU A 1026 -23.62 4.23 30.14
N ASP A 1027 -22.96 3.53 29.22
CA ASP A 1027 -21.60 3.00 29.34
C ASP A 1027 -20.81 3.35 28.07
N ILE A 1028 -19.94 4.34 28.16
CA ILE A 1028 -19.26 4.94 27.01
C ILE A 1028 -17.76 5.04 27.28
N ALA A 1029 -16.94 4.62 26.32
CA ALA A 1029 -15.52 4.97 26.26
C ALA A 1029 -15.26 5.80 24.99
N LEU A 1030 -14.59 6.95 25.13
CA LEU A 1030 -14.23 7.80 23.99
C LEU A 1030 -12.74 8.04 23.94
N PHE A 1031 -12.16 7.96 22.74
CA PHE A 1031 -10.81 8.37 22.42
C PHE A 1031 -10.85 9.47 21.36
N ALA A 1032 -10.01 10.49 21.53
CA ALA A 1032 -9.97 11.65 20.65
C ALA A 1032 -9.37 11.31 19.27
N ASN A 1033 -8.40 10.38 19.25
CA ASN A 1033 -7.67 9.95 18.06
C ASN A 1033 -8.10 8.56 17.59
N VAL A 1034 -7.70 8.20 16.37
CA VAL A 1034 -8.01 6.91 15.75
C VAL A 1034 -7.04 5.84 16.24
N LEU A 1035 -7.57 4.74 16.80
CA LEU A 1035 -6.79 3.64 17.40
C LEU A 1035 -6.38 2.55 16.40
N ASN A 1036 -6.74 2.68 15.12
CA ASN A 1036 -6.54 1.65 14.11
C ASN A 1036 -6.26 2.19 12.70
N HIS A 1037 -5.72 3.42 12.63
CA HIS A 1037 -5.47 4.12 11.37
C HIS A 1037 -4.64 3.25 10.40
N LYS A 1038 -5.22 2.96 9.23
CA LYS A 1038 -4.62 2.13 8.17
C LYS A 1038 -4.10 0.76 8.62
N ILE A 1039 -4.52 0.26 9.78
CA ILE A 1039 -3.98 -0.95 10.41
C ILE A 1039 -2.45 -0.96 10.64
N HIS A 1040 -1.79 0.19 10.56
CA HIS A 1040 -0.34 0.30 10.75
C HIS A 1040 0.05 0.25 12.24
N GLN A 1041 -0.75 0.93 13.07
CA GLN A 1041 -0.67 0.87 14.52
C GLN A 1041 -1.51 -0.33 14.99
N THR A 1042 -0.90 -1.31 15.63
CA THR A 1042 -1.61 -2.48 16.18
C THR A 1042 -1.51 -2.56 17.69
N ASP A 1043 -0.63 -1.79 18.33
CA ASP A 1043 -0.51 -1.74 19.78
C ASP A 1043 -1.83 -1.27 20.44
N GLU A 1044 -2.42 -0.20 19.90
CA GLU A 1044 -3.66 0.41 20.39
C GLU A 1044 -4.90 -0.49 20.29
N TYR A 1045 -4.84 -1.59 19.53
CA TYR A 1045 -5.95 -2.53 19.39
C TYR A 1045 -6.35 -3.12 20.75
N THR A 1046 -5.41 -3.19 21.68
CA THR A 1046 -5.64 -3.69 23.03
C THR A 1046 -6.66 -2.83 23.80
N PHE A 1047 -6.77 -1.52 23.52
CA PHE A 1047 -7.86 -0.70 24.10
C PHE A 1047 -9.23 -1.18 23.61
N ILE A 1048 -9.33 -1.51 22.32
CA ILE A 1048 -10.55 -1.98 21.67
C ILE A 1048 -10.94 -3.35 22.20
N SER A 1049 -10.01 -4.32 22.20
CA SER A 1049 -10.28 -5.67 22.68
C SER A 1049 -10.65 -5.68 24.17
N ASN A 1050 -9.93 -4.91 24.99
CA ASN A 1050 -10.20 -4.79 26.42
C ASN A 1050 -11.58 -4.22 26.71
N PHE A 1051 -11.99 -3.17 25.98
CA PHE A 1051 -13.34 -2.64 26.11
C PHE A 1051 -14.39 -3.72 25.80
N ILE A 1052 -14.25 -4.41 24.68
CA ILE A 1052 -15.20 -5.44 24.24
C ILE A 1052 -15.30 -6.58 25.28
N PHE A 1053 -14.18 -7.16 25.71
CA PHE A 1053 -14.19 -8.26 26.66
C PHE A 1053 -14.67 -7.85 28.03
N SER A 1054 -14.21 -6.72 28.55
CA SER A 1054 -14.60 -6.25 29.89
C SER A 1054 -16.10 -5.92 29.98
N ARG A 1055 -16.75 -5.58 28.86
CA ARG A 1055 -18.20 -5.30 28.78
C ARG A 1055 -19.02 -6.53 28.40
N SER A 1056 -18.33 -7.65 28.18
CA SER A 1056 -18.93 -8.96 27.93
C SER A 1056 -18.71 -9.92 29.10
N LEU A 1057 -18.25 -9.43 30.25
CA LEU A 1057 -18.10 -10.22 31.46
C LEU A 1057 -19.47 -10.60 32.05
N THR A 1058 -19.59 -11.84 32.49
CA THR A 1058 -20.76 -12.34 33.21
C THR A 1058 -20.58 -12.15 34.71
N GLU A 1059 -21.67 -12.28 35.48
CA GLU A 1059 -21.59 -12.34 36.95
C GLU A 1059 -20.92 -13.64 37.46
N THR A 1060 -20.62 -14.59 36.57
CA THR A 1060 -19.98 -15.87 36.92
C THR A 1060 -18.49 -15.65 37.13
N ALA A 1061 -18.01 -15.88 38.36
CA ALA A 1061 -16.58 -15.92 38.66
C ALA A 1061 -15.93 -17.18 38.06
N TYR A 1062 -14.68 -17.07 37.65
CA TYR A 1062 -13.88 -18.22 37.24
C TYR A 1062 -13.54 -19.11 38.46
N GLU A 1063 -13.81 -20.41 38.36
CA GLU A 1063 -13.47 -21.38 39.40
C GLU A 1063 -12.08 -21.99 39.11
N GLY A 1064 -11.03 -21.36 39.65
CA GLY A 1064 -9.66 -21.84 39.45
C GLY A 1064 -9.33 -23.13 40.20
N VAL A 1065 -8.43 -23.92 39.63
CA VAL A 1065 -7.89 -25.18 40.17
C VAL A 1065 -7.09 -24.91 41.44
N ALA A 1066 -7.33 -25.74 42.46
CA ALA A 1066 -6.60 -25.67 43.72
C ALA A 1066 -5.25 -26.39 43.64
N GLN A 1067 -4.26 -25.87 44.37
CA GLN A 1067 -2.97 -26.54 44.51
C GLN A 1067 -3.14 -27.88 45.25
N PRO A 1068 -2.60 -29.00 44.75
CA PRO A 1068 -2.67 -30.29 45.41
C PRO A 1068 -1.83 -30.32 46.69
N GLU A 1069 -2.26 -31.10 47.71
CA GLU A 1069 -1.59 -31.20 49.02
C GLU A 1069 -0.17 -31.79 48.96
N ASN A 1070 0.16 -32.53 47.88
CA ASN A 1070 1.49 -33.02 47.56
C ASN A 1070 1.73 -32.76 46.06
N PRO A 1071 2.31 -31.62 45.67
CA PRO A 1071 2.75 -31.44 44.29
C PRO A 1071 3.87 -32.44 44.03
N ASP A 1072 3.76 -33.23 42.96
CA ASP A 1072 4.94 -33.93 42.44
C ASP A 1072 6.02 -32.87 42.19
N PRO A 1073 7.30 -33.13 42.52
CA PRO A 1073 8.34 -32.14 42.32
C PRO A 1073 8.37 -31.78 40.84
N VAL A 1074 8.00 -30.53 40.54
CA VAL A 1074 8.19 -29.92 39.23
C VAL A 1074 9.68 -30.05 38.95
N ASN A 1075 10.04 -30.99 38.11
CA ASN A 1075 11.38 -31.07 37.57
C ASN A 1075 11.38 -30.00 36.49
N PRO A 1076 12.06 -28.85 36.65
CA PRO A 1076 12.23 -27.94 35.53
C PRO A 1076 13.10 -28.70 34.54
N GLY A 1077 12.46 -29.40 33.60
CA GLY A 1077 13.18 -29.99 32.47
C GLY A 1077 13.96 -28.85 31.84
N LYS A 1078 15.27 -29.05 31.66
CA LYS A 1078 16.04 -28.13 30.81
C LYS A 1078 15.24 -27.93 29.52
N PRO A 1079 14.99 -26.69 29.08
CA PRO A 1079 14.38 -26.47 27.77
C PRO A 1079 15.18 -27.27 26.75
N GLU A 1080 14.50 -28.08 25.94
CA GLU A 1080 15.13 -28.57 24.72
C GLU A 1080 15.50 -27.34 23.89
N GLU A 1081 16.77 -27.25 23.48
CA GLU A 1081 17.25 -26.18 22.61
C GLU A 1081 16.28 -26.04 21.41
N PRO A 1082 15.80 -24.82 21.10
CA PRO A 1082 15.09 -24.59 19.85
C PRO A 1082 15.97 -25.03 18.68
N GLY A 1083 15.43 -25.92 17.86
CA GLY A 1083 16.02 -26.55 16.66
C GLY A 1083 17.40 -26.10 16.20
N LYS A 1084 18.43 -26.92 16.46
CA LYS A 1084 19.54 -27.07 15.50
C LYS A 1084 19.05 -27.96 14.35
N PRO A 1085 19.13 -27.53 13.08
CA PRO A 1085 18.91 -28.46 11.97
C PRO A 1085 20.06 -29.47 11.94
N ASP A 1086 19.78 -30.70 12.36
CA ASP A 1086 20.71 -31.81 12.13
C ASP A 1086 20.84 -32.04 10.62
N ALA A 1087 22.07 -31.95 10.10
CA ALA A 1087 22.39 -32.29 8.72
C ALA A 1087 21.87 -33.70 8.38
N PRO A 1088 21.25 -33.91 7.21
CA PRO A 1088 20.56 -35.16 6.91
C PRO A 1088 21.55 -36.33 6.90
N LYS A 1089 21.46 -37.19 7.92
CA LYS A 1089 22.11 -38.50 7.91
C LYS A 1089 21.33 -39.41 6.99
N THR A 1090 21.91 -39.68 5.84
CA THR A 1090 21.45 -40.68 4.87
C THR A 1090 21.23 -42.03 5.53
N GLY A 1091 20.01 -42.56 5.40
CA GLY A 1091 19.74 -43.99 5.51
C GLY A 1091 18.82 -44.39 6.65
N ASP A 1092 17.51 -44.19 6.47
CA ASP A 1092 16.55 -45.16 7.00
C ASP A 1092 15.40 -45.38 5.99
N SER A 1093 15.36 -46.59 5.44
CA SER A 1093 14.55 -46.98 4.29
C SER A 1093 13.13 -47.44 4.67
N SER A 1094 12.51 -46.74 5.61
CA SER A 1094 11.24 -47.17 6.23
C SER A 1094 10.12 -46.14 6.09
N ASN A 1095 10.00 -45.46 4.94
CA ASN A 1095 8.77 -44.70 4.61
C ASN A 1095 8.40 -44.64 3.10
N ILE A 1096 9.12 -45.32 2.22
CA ILE A 1096 8.87 -45.28 0.76
C ILE A 1096 7.61 -46.07 0.34
N ILE A 1097 7.15 -47.05 1.14
CA ILE A 1097 5.97 -47.86 0.77
C ILE A 1097 4.64 -47.13 1.03
N VAL A 1098 4.59 -46.20 2.00
CA VAL A 1098 3.35 -45.48 2.35
C VAL A 1098 3.06 -44.36 1.34
N TRP A 1099 4.10 -43.69 0.83
CA TRP A 1099 3.94 -42.64 -0.18
C TRP A 1099 3.66 -43.18 -1.60
N VAL A 1100 4.19 -44.36 -1.95
CA VAL A 1100 3.87 -45.01 -3.23
C VAL A 1100 2.42 -45.55 -3.26
N LEU A 1101 1.87 -45.95 -2.11
CA LEU A 1101 0.45 -46.34 -2.00
C LEU A 1101 -0.51 -45.13 -1.99
N ALA A 1102 -0.11 -43.99 -1.43
CA ALA A 1102 -0.91 -42.76 -1.45
C ALA A 1102 -0.96 -42.10 -2.86
N ALA A 1103 0.14 -42.16 -3.62
CA ALA A 1103 0.21 -41.65 -4.99
C ALA A 1103 -0.54 -42.53 -6.01
N SER A 1104 -0.73 -43.83 -5.73
CA SER A 1104 -1.47 -44.73 -6.63
C SER A 1104 -3.00 -44.72 -6.43
N PHE A 1105 -3.50 -44.16 -5.32
CA PHE A 1105 -4.94 -43.96 -5.10
C PHE A 1105 -5.49 -42.64 -5.67
N SER A 1106 -4.63 -41.64 -5.89
CA SER A 1106 -5.01 -40.32 -6.42
C SER A 1106 -5.03 -40.28 -7.97
N CYS A 1107 -4.28 -41.14 -8.65
CA CYS A 1107 -4.23 -41.19 -10.14
C CYS A 1107 -5.33 -42.02 -10.83
N VAL A 1108 -6.25 -42.68 -10.10
CA VAL A 1108 -7.28 -43.56 -10.70
C VAL A 1108 -8.72 -43.07 -10.50
N MET A 1109 -8.96 -42.05 -9.66
CA MET A 1109 -10.33 -41.58 -9.35
C MET A 1109 -10.77 -40.30 -10.08
N ILE A 1110 -9.94 -39.74 -10.96
CA ILE A 1110 -10.28 -38.51 -11.72
C ILE A 1110 -10.83 -38.79 -13.15
N PRO A 1111 -10.56 -39.93 -13.84
CA PRO A 1111 -11.21 -40.19 -15.14
C PRO A 1111 -12.57 -40.90 -15.07
N ALA A 1112 -13.07 -41.30 -13.89
CA ALA A 1112 -14.32 -42.07 -13.77
C ALA A 1112 -15.58 -41.23 -13.50
N ALA A 1113 -15.42 -39.97 -13.09
CA ALA A 1113 -16.56 -39.06 -12.84
C ALA A 1113 -17.01 -38.29 -14.12
N VAL A 1114 -16.18 -38.26 -15.16
CA VAL A 1114 -16.47 -37.56 -16.44
C VAL A 1114 -17.23 -38.44 -17.44
N THR A 1115 -17.27 -39.77 -17.27
CA THR A 1115 -17.91 -40.69 -18.23
C THR A 1115 -19.34 -41.11 -17.87
N LEU A 1116 -19.88 -40.71 -16.71
CA LEU A 1116 -21.24 -41.07 -16.27
C LEU A 1116 -22.27 -39.93 -16.29
N LYS A 1117 -21.86 -38.70 -16.65
CA LYS A 1117 -22.79 -37.56 -16.84
C LYS A 1117 -23.22 -37.31 -18.30
N ARG A 1118 -22.81 -38.15 -19.27
CA ARG A 1118 -23.29 -38.09 -20.67
C ARG A 1118 -24.47 -39.03 -21.00
N LYS A 1119 -25.12 -39.61 -19.99
CA LYS A 1119 -26.36 -40.40 -20.15
C LYS A 1119 -27.41 -40.06 -19.07
N ALA A 1120 -27.82 -38.80 -18.98
CA ALA A 1120 -29.18 -38.40 -18.63
C ALA A 1120 -29.32 -36.86 -18.72
N ARG A 1121 -29.43 -36.38 -19.97
CA ARG A 1121 -29.70 -35.00 -20.42
C ARG A 1121 -28.63 -33.96 -20.12
#